data_AF-A0A7V1Q234-F1
#
_entry.id   AF-A0A7V1Q234-F1
#
_cell.length_a   1.000
_cell.length_b   1.000
_cell.length_c   1.000
_cell.angle_alpha   90.00
_cell.angle_beta   90.00
_cell.angle_gamma   90.00
#
_symmetry.space_group_name_H-M   'P 1'
#
loop_
_entity.id
_entity.type
_entity.pdbx_description
1 polymer ?
#
loop_
_entity_poly.entity_id
_entity_poly.type
_entity_poly.pdbx_seq_one_letter_code
_entity_poly.pdbx_strand_id
1 'polypeptide(L)'
;MKTHKQSRSVVVQGLLACVGAVAAVGSASAGDEPTMLQWFELGWRDMEHRMPDFFLAGYGSVWVPPVSKANAQGSAGYDLFDRFDLGSPGSETAYGTLSDFQAAIDAFHDANATVYVDLIMNHNSFRRTDQGFHDDGGYPGFWANPPGGRDLVPTDDWGDFHNSPFPNNYQQSENPNGQFYNLFDGDLVALIDIDQFSQNFFIRQPTDANNPSNIPAGLLRNLPDPGNAVFYQDRNQSPEILNNPGTFRNPGATVHVRYPFNLTTPMAGTPILENASDYLVRHTQWMLDVVGVDGFRLDAAKHIPSLWWDKSWDNAVYNHWRHPSGVMVTPFSFSEAVDGNSFIYDQYTRKPNNTVRFGDEWGNRDALDLSGAGALRDLQNAGGFGSWLNVLNAHLDNADGFNDGSLGVNHVFSHDNGSVGDGGSPPALPTMQQMDLPEHAYLILRPGQAVVYHNAQGISRPNGFWPRQGIPLALGREPVSDAADSTITGLVRIANEYGRGDIDVTGFTDPVVPNIDDVMVFERRQPGGPANVLVAVNDRRDPGVQTRNVATNFAPGTRLHELTGNAADPMVDPSGQVPEVIVVDGSQRVTVTVPNNVSTAGAHERGFVVYGPALPSGTLTVSGVTGQLPDDPFFFPDYFRRINTIDIVQGPFVNLQLTTTQTDPLDPNTDDNALFKFGQGYLDLNGNGAVDFPTGMSDTNGNGVLEYPSEQTLTGGFEQFLTINSPLFGGGSGTYMQTIDTSMLEDGFQYITVLAFRHRDDGGDPIFAEFRKVIYLDNEDPGLEIVDPPMTLNTGTHTFDLRALDRTTTDIVLMLDLPNGTDPVAEAKTRSPAARVDRFDWTSTLVGMSHGYHTVTAVALEESGRGGVVTHTFFVDTCLADVNKDGVATPGDFTAWIAAFNAGDPNADQNGDGVIDPSDFTAWIANFNAGC
;
A
#
# COMPACT_ATOMS: atom_id res chain seq x y z
N MET A 1 -18.33 -11.56 -4.45
CA MET A 1 -18.64 -10.14 -4.12
C MET A 1 -20.12 -9.96 -3.85
N LYS A 2 -20.56 -10.03 -2.58
CA LYS A 2 -21.93 -9.61 -2.21
C LYS A 2 -21.96 -8.08 -2.15
N THR A 3 -22.44 -7.47 -3.22
CA THR A 3 -22.80 -6.05 -3.28
C THR A 3 -24.08 -5.79 -2.49
N HIS A 4 -23.96 -5.45 -1.20
CA HIS A 4 -25.07 -4.91 -0.42
C HIS A 4 -24.67 -3.66 0.38
N LYS A 5 -24.27 -2.59 -0.33
CA LYS A 5 -24.47 -1.22 0.17
C LYS A 5 -25.82 -0.70 -0.33
N GLN A 6 -26.89 -0.93 0.43
CA GLN A 6 -28.15 -0.22 0.20
C GLN A 6 -27.96 1.25 0.57
N SER A 7 -28.06 2.13 -0.42
CA SER A 7 -28.14 3.57 -0.23
C SER A 7 -29.45 3.93 0.51
N ARG A 8 -29.33 4.44 1.73
CA ARG A 8 -30.44 5.13 2.42
C ARG A 8 -30.13 6.62 2.48
N SER A 9 -30.83 7.41 1.66
CA SER A 9 -30.83 8.87 1.77
C SER A 9 -31.42 9.29 3.12
N VAL A 10 -30.60 9.93 3.97
CA VAL A 10 -31.06 10.55 5.21
C VAL A 10 -31.44 12.01 4.93
N VAL A 11 -32.69 12.34 5.21
CA VAL A 11 -33.24 13.70 5.16
C VAL A 11 -32.75 14.46 6.39
N VAL A 12 -31.95 15.50 6.18
CA VAL A 12 -31.47 16.41 7.23
C VAL A 12 -32.57 17.42 7.57
N GLN A 13 -33.09 17.37 8.80
CA GLN A 13 -33.77 18.51 9.44
C GLN A 13 -33.12 18.76 10.79
N GLY A 14 -32.48 19.94 10.91
CA GLY A 14 -31.64 20.29 12.04
C GLY A 14 -32.36 20.81 13.28
N LEU A 15 -31.61 20.84 14.38
CA LEU A 15 -31.59 21.92 15.38
C LEU A 15 -30.32 21.75 16.23
N LEU A 16 -29.26 22.52 15.95
CA LEU A 16 -28.04 22.57 16.78
C LEU A 16 -28.23 23.58 17.91
N ALA A 17 -28.07 23.11 19.15
CA ALA A 17 -27.78 23.95 20.31
C ALA A 17 -26.90 23.17 21.29
N CYS A 18 -25.59 23.18 21.09
CA CYS A 18 -24.61 22.84 22.11
C CYS A 18 -23.44 23.83 22.05
N VAL A 19 -23.23 24.54 23.15
CA VAL A 19 -22.09 25.41 23.42
C VAL A 19 -21.11 24.58 24.24
N GLY A 20 -19.95 24.27 23.67
CA GLY A 20 -18.81 23.61 24.32
C GLY A 20 -17.54 23.99 23.55
N ALA A 21 -16.49 24.37 24.25
CA ALA A 21 -15.32 25.06 23.72
C ALA A 21 -14.68 24.33 22.52
N VAL A 22 -14.73 24.99 21.35
CA VAL A 22 -14.02 24.57 20.14
C VAL A 22 -12.55 24.93 20.35
N ALA A 23 -11.68 23.91 20.48
CA ALA A 23 -10.25 24.10 20.32
C ALA A 23 -10.00 24.73 18.95
N ALA A 24 -9.20 25.79 18.88
CA ALA A 24 -8.83 26.41 17.61
C ALA A 24 -8.12 25.35 16.76
N VAL A 25 -8.79 24.87 15.71
CA VAL A 25 -8.21 23.97 14.74
C VAL A 25 -7.18 24.77 13.97
N GLY A 26 -5.90 24.51 14.22
CA GLY A 26 -4.81 25.07 13.42
C GLY A 26 -4.96 24.62 11.97
N SER A 27 -4.67 25.52 11.03
CA SER A 27 -4.53 25.17 9.63
C SER A 27 -3.44 24.10 9.48
N ALA A 28 -3.70 23.03 8.72
CA ALA A 28 -2.68 22.08 8.32
C ALA A 28 -1.49 22.84 7.72
N SER A 29 -0.30 22.74 8.34
CA SER A 29 0.95 23.16 7.70
C SER A 29 1.51 21.97 6.94
N ALA A 30 2.31 22.24 5.89
CA ALA A 30 3.26 21.25 5.41
C ALA A 30 4.04 20.72 6.63
N GLY A 31 4.01 19.42 6.91
CA GLY A 31 4.72 18.85 8.06
C GLY A 31 3.98 17.84 8.94
N ASP A 32 2.71 17.50 8.65
CA ASP A 32 1.93 16.51 9.41
C ASP A 32 1.81 15.13 8.71
N GLU A 33 2.54 14.94 7.61
CA GLU A 33 2.48 13.70 6.81
C GLU A 33 3.10 12.51 7.56
N PRO A 34 2.35 11.42 7.80
CA PRO A 34 2.89 10.19 8.36
C PRO A 34 4.04 9.64 7.50
N THR A 35 5.02 9.01 8.14
CA THR A 35 6.10 8.36 7.41
C THR A 35 5.56 7.27 6.47
N MET A 36 6.09 7.25 5.25
CA MET A 36 5.82 6.24 4.21
C MET A 36 6.83 5.10 4.31
N LEU A 37 6.38 3.87 4.08
CA LEU A 37 7.26 2.72 3.88
C LEU A 37 7.37 2.41 2.39
N GLN A 38 8.55 2.52 1.79
CA GLN A 38 8.81 1.86 0.51
C GLN A 38 9.06 0.38 0.77
N TRP A 39 8.09 -0.48 0.48
CA TRP A 39 8.10 -1.90 0.84
C TRP A 39 8.26 -2.80 -0.39
N PHE A 40 9.48 -3.21 -0.67
CA PHE A 40 9.84 -3.96 -1.88
C PHE A 40 10.27 -5.39 -1.56
N GLU A 41 10.34 -6.20 -2.61
CA GLU A 41 10.72 -7.62 -2.55
C GLU A 41 9.85 -8.43 -1.58
N LEU A 42 8.54 -8.16 -1.51
CA LEU A 42 7.57 -8.95 -0.76
C LEU A 42 6.36 -9.27 -1.64
N GLY A 43 5.83 -10.50 -1.57
CA GLY A 43 4.62 -10.87 -2.31
C GLY A 43 3.37 -10.23 -1.69
N TRP A 44 2.32 -10.03 -2.50
CA TRP A 44 1.08 -9.37 -2.05
C TRP A 44 0.40 -10.09 -0.89
N ARG A 45 0.41 -11.44 -0.91
CA ARG A 45 -0.13 -12.27 0.19
C ARG A 45 0.66 -12.10 1.49
N ASP A 46 1.98 -11.96 1.39
CA ASP A 46 2.84 -11.80 2.55
C ASP A 46 2.70 -10.37 3.12
N MET A 47 2.49 -9.37 2.26
CA MET A 47 2.12 -8.01 2.70
C MET A 47 0.80 -8.00 3.46
N GLU A 48 -0.24 -8.65 2.93
CA GLU A 48 -1.55 -8.80 3.59
C GLU A 48 -1.40 -9.47 4.97
N HIS A 49 -0.66 -10.58 5.04
CA HIS A 49 -0.42 -11.31 6.28
C HIS A 49 0.31 -10.49 7.34
N ARG A 50 1.28 -9.66 6.92
CA ARG A 50 2.10 -8.81 7.80
C ARG A 50 1.52 -7.42 8.06
N MET A 51 0.29 -7.15 7.62
CA MET A 51 -0.37 -5.87 7.84
C MET A 51 -0.43 -5.43 9.31
N PRO A 52 -0.62 -6.33 10.31
CA PRO A 52 -0.51 -5.95 11.73
C PRO A 52 0.84 -5.32 12.10
N ASP A 53 1.94 -5.83 11.56
CA ASP A 53 3.28 -5.31 11.84
C ASP A 53 3.48 -3.91 11.23
N PHE A 54 2.99 -3.71 10.00
CA PHE A 54 3.01 -2.42 9.33
C PHE A 54 2.23 -1.36 10.11
N PHE A 55 1.02 -1.69 10.56
CA PHE A 55 0.20 -0.77 11.35
C PHE A 55 0.86 -0.41 12.68
N LEU A 56 1.38 -1.41 13.40
CA LEU A 56 2.01 -1.21 14.70
C LEU A 56 3.35 -0.47 14.60
N ALA A 57 4.05 -0.57 13.46
CA ALA A 57 5.26 0.19 13.19
C ALA A 57 5.02 1.71 13.03
N GLY A 58 3.77 2.13 12.80
CA GLY A 58 3.38 3.54 12.82
C GLY A 58 3.25 4.21 11.45
N TYR A 59 3.53 3.48 10.36
CA TYR A 59 3.44 4.01 8.99
C TYR A 59 2.00 4.40 8.63
N GLY A 60 1.85 5.44 7.82
CA GLY A 60 0.54 5.90 7.31
C GLY A 60 0.39 5.75 5.80
N SER A 61 1.41 5.28 5.10
CA SER A 61 1.34 4.99 3.67
C SER A 61 2.43 4.02 3.22
N VAL A 62 2.24 3.42 2.04
CA VAL A 62 3.18 2.49 1.43
C VAL A 62 3.48 2.88 -0.01
N TRP A 63 4.74 2.79 -0.43
CA TRP A 63 5.16 2.77 -1.83
C TRP A 63 5.53 1.33 -2.21
N VAL A 64 4.76 0.74 -3.14
CA VAL A 64 4.94 -0.63 -3.64
C VAL A 64 5.57 -0.65 -5.04
N PRO A 65 6.24 -1.74 -5.45
CA PRO A 65 6.91 -1.84 -6.75
C PRO A 65 5.92 -1.82 -7.94
N PRO A 66 6.41 -1.74 -9.20
CA PRO A 66 5.53 -1.81 -10.35
C PRO A 66 4.70 -3.09 -10.35
N VAL A 67 3.39 -2.93 -10.56
CA VAL A 67 2.39 -4.00 -10.41
C VAL A 67 2.02 -4.67 -11.73
N SER A 68 2.39 -4.08 -12.85
CA SER A 68 2.07 -4.56 -14.19
C SER A 68 3.03 -5.67 -14.64
N LYS A 69 2.58 -6.49 -15.60
CA LYS A 69 3.37 -7.56 -16.18
C LYS A 69 4.65 -7.00 -16.78
N ALA A 70 5.77 -7.52 -16.31
CA ALA A 70 7.09 -7.29 -16.85
C ALA A 70 7.48 -8.32 -17.91
N ASN A 71 8.60 -8.09 -18.60
CA ASN A 71 9.08 -9.00 -19.63
C ASN A 71 9.53 -10.38 -19.10
N ALA A 72 9.79 -10.52 -17.81
CA ALA A 72 10.04 -11.80 -17.15
C ALA A 72 9.26 -11.94 -15.83
N GLN A 73 8.83 -13.15 -15.49
CA GLN A 73 8.05 -13.45 -14.27
C GLN A 73 8.76 -12.98 -12.99
N GLY A 74 10.08 -13.16 -12.91
CA GLY A 74 10.90 -12.75 -11.78
C GLY A 74 11.48 -11.34 -11.90
N SER A 75 10.93 -10.46 -12.74
CA SER A 75 11.43 -9.08 -12.86
C SER A 75 10.93 -8.17 -11.73
N ALA A 76 11.74 -7.17 -11.36
CA ALA A 76 11.36 -6.13 -10.41
C ALA A 76 10.24 -5.21 -10.92
N GLY A 77 9.92 -5.26 -12.22
CA GLY A 77 8.77 -4.57 -12.80
C GLY A 77 9.10 -3.43 -13.77
N TYR A 78 10.30 -2.84 -13.68
CA TYR A 78 10.70 -1.67 -14.49
C TYR A 78 10.81 -1.95 -16.00
N ASP A 79 10.99 -3.20 -16.42
CA ASP A 79 10.93 -3.60 -17.83
C ASP A 79 9.49 -3.92 -18.26
N LEU A 80 8.57 -2.98 -18.01
CA LEU A 80 7.13 -3.11 -18.18
C LEU A 80 6.77 -3.63 -19.58
N PHE A 81 5.97 -4.69 -19.62
CA PHE A 81 5.57 -5.36 -20.85
C PHE A 81 4.11 -5.09 -21.21
N ASP A 82 3.18 -5.28 -20.28
CA ASP A 82 1.75 -5.05 -20.46
C ASP A 82 1.15 -4.33 -19.25
N ARG A 83 0.59 -3.14 -19.46
CA ARG A 83 0.08 -2.26 -18.39
C ARG A 83 -1.18 -2.81 -17.73
N PHE A 84 -2.07 -3.45 -18.50
CA PHE A 84 -3.37 -3.89 -18.01
C PHE A 84 -3.37 -5.35 -17.51
N ASP A 85 -2.26 -6.07 -17.66
CA ASP A 85 -2.05 -7.39 -17.05
C ASP A 85 -1.34 -7.21 -15.69
N LEU A 86 -2.09 -7.29 -14.59
CA LEU A 86 -1.56 -7.24 -13.22
C LEU A 86 -1.32 -8.64 -12.63
N GLY A 87 -1.25 -9.66 -13.48
CA GLY A 87 -1.05 -11.05 -13.09
C GLY A 87 -2.36 -11.80 -12.85
N SER A 88 -2.35 -13.09 -13.22
CA SER A 88 -3.44 -14.05 -13.03
C SER A 88 -2.86 -15.42 -12.66
N PRO A 89 -3.66 -16.36 -12.12
CA PRO A 89 -3.17 -17.69 -11.78
C PRO A 89 -2.46 -18.39 -12.96
N GLY A 90 -1.22 -18.82 -12.75
CA GLY A 90 -0.35 -19.42 -13.78
C GLY A 90 0.36 -18.42 -14.70
N SER A 91 0.07 -17.13 -14.56
CA SER A 91 0.75 -16.00 -15.20
C SER A 91 0.83 -14.87 -14.19
N GLU A 92 1.48 -15.09 -13.06
CA GLU A 92 1.65 -14.09 -12.02
C GLU A 92 2.68 -13.03 -12.43
N THR A 93 2.65 -11.88 -11.76
CA THR A 93 3.83 -11.01 -11.67
C THR A 93 4.85 -11.61 -10.71
N ALA A 94 5.97 -10.92 -10.47
CA ALA A 94 6.90 -11.34 -9.43
C ALA A 94 6.27 -11.33 -8.02
N TYR A 95 5.19 -10.58 -7.84
CA TYR A 95 4.61 -10.28 -6.53
C TYR A 95 3.25 -10.97 -6.30
N GLY A 96 2.57 -11.44 -7.35
CA GLY A 96 1.31 -12.18 -7.25
C GLY A 96 0.34 -11.89 -8.39
N THR A 97 -0.95 -12.15 -8.14
CA THR A 97 -2.08 -11.88 -9.05
C THR A 97 -2.72 -10.51 -8.76
N LEU A 98 -3.61 -10.05 -9.65
CA LEU A 98 -4.49 -8.91 -9.40
C LEU A 98 -5.33 -9.08 -8.12
N SER A 99 -5.89 -10.27 -7.91
CA SER A 99 -6.75 -10.57 -6.76
C SER A 99 -5.97 -10.49 -5.45
N ASP A 100 -4.73 -10.99 -5.44
CA ASP A 100 -3.83 -10.84 -4.29
C ASP A 100 -3.47 -9.37 -4.04
N PHE A 101 -3.21 -8.59 -5.10
CA PHE A 101 -2.89 -7.17 -4.96
C PHE A 101 -4.06 -6.36 -4.41
N GLN A 102 -5.29 -6.60 -4.90
CA GLN A 102 -6.49 -5.94 -4.38
C GLN A 102 -6.75 -6.27 -2.91
N ALA A 103 -6.54 -7.52 -2.49
CA ALA A 103 -6.65 -7.88 -1.08
C ALA A 103 -5.59 -7.20 -0.20
N ALA A 104 -4.37 -7.00 -0.71
CA ALA A 104 -3.34 -6.22 -0.04
C ALA A 104 -3.71 -4.74 0.07
N ILE A 105 -4.28 -4.13 -0.98
CA ILE A 105 -4.81 -2.75 -0.94
C ILE A 105 -5.88 -2.63 0.14
N ASP A 106 -6.87 -3.52 0.13
CA ASP A 106 -7.95 -3.53 1.13
C ASP A 106 -7.37 -3.63 2.55
N ALA A 107 -6.33 -4.45 2.76
CA ALA A 107 -5.67 -4.58 4.06
C ALA A 107 -4.92 -3.30 4.48
N PHE A 108 -4.26 -2.59 3.54
CA PHE A 108 -3.67 -1.28 3.83
C PHE A 108 -4.75 -0.26 4.20
N HIS A 109 -5.88 -0.26 3.49
CA HIS A 109 -7.02 0.61 3.81
C HIS A 109 -7.59 0.30 5.20
N ASP A 110 -7.78 -0.97 5.56
CA ASP A 110 -8.18 -1.36 6.92
C ASP A 110 -7.17 -0.90 7.97
N ALA A 111 -5.89 -0.88 7.63
CA ALA A 111 -4.79 -0.45 8.50
C ALA A 111 -4.54 1.07 8.50
N ASN A 112 -5.48 1.89 8.02
CA ASN A 112 -5.33 3.35 7.95
C ASN A 112 -4.12 3.80 7.12
N ALA A 113 -3.88 3.17 5.98
CA ALA A 113 -2.80 3.56 5.08
C ALA A 113 -3.28 3.78 3.65
N THR A 114 -2.52 4.61 2.93
CA THR A 114 -2.67 4.81 1.48
C THR A 114 -1.61 4.04 0.70
N VAL A 115 -1.95 3.62 -0.51
CA VAL A 115 -1.12 2.80 -1.40
C VAL A 115 -0.67 3.59 -2.62
N TYR A 116 0.64 3.82 -2.73
CA TYR A 116 1.30 4.44 -3.87
C TYR A 116 1.99 3.37 -4.71
N VAL A 117 1.62 3.27 -5.99
CA VAL A 117 2.27 2.32 -6.92
C VAL A 117 3.33 3.00 -7.76
N ASP A 118 4.40 2.27 -8.07
CA ASP A 118 5.38 2.69 -9.05
C ASP A 118 4.77 2.65 -10.47
N LEU A 119 4.70 3.80 -11.13
CA LEU A 119 3.99 3.99 -12.40
C LEU A 119 4.96 4.39 -13.52
N ILE A 120 5.00 3.56 -14.55
CA ILE A 120 5.94 3.70 -15.67
C ILE A 120 5.22 4.26 -16.90
N MET A 121 5.54 5.51 -17.24
CA MET A 121 4.97 6.22 -18.40
C MET A 121 5.96 6.45 -19.55
N ASN A 122 7.25 6.24 -19.29
CA ASN A 122 8.30 6.58 -20.24
C ASN A 122 8.43 5.57 -21.37
N HIS A 123 8.48 4.29 -21.01
CA HIS A 123 8.92 3.24 -21.92
C HIS A 123 8.05 1.98 -21.82
N ASN A 124 8.33 1.03 -22.71
CA ASN A 124 8.06 -0.39 -22.50
C ASN A 124 9.38 -1.13 -22.28
N SER A 125 9.33 -2.45 -22.18
CA SER A 125 10.51 -3.32 -22.10
C SER A 125 11.52 -3.09 -23.25
N PHE A 126 12.59 -3.88 -23.27
CA PHE A 126 13.75 -3.68 -24.14
C PHE A 126 13.42 -3.42 -25.62
N ARG A 127 14.14 -2.52 -26.30
CA ARG A 127 13.94 -2.32 -27.74
C ARG A 127 14.16 -3.64 -28.52
N ARG A 128 13.10 -4.10 -29.20
CA ARG A 128 13.09 -5.30 -30.05
C ARG A 128 12.99 -4.91 -31.51
N THR A 129 13.96 -5.35 -32.33
CA THR A 129 13.96 -5.09 -33.78
C THR A 129 13.39 -6.25 -34.58
N ASP A 130 13.31 -7.44 -33.99
CA ASP A 130 12.97 -8.67 -34.69
C ASP A 130 11.53 -8.65 -35.20
N GLN A 131 11.35 -8.95 -36.49
CA GLN A 131 10.04 -8.93 -37.14
C GLN A 131 9.03 -9.85 -36.44
N GLY A 132 9.47 -11.01 -35.95
CA GLY A 132 8.60 -11.98 -35.28
C GLY A 132 7.92 -11.42 -34.04
N PHE A 133 8.64 -10.65 -33.20
CA PHE A 133 8.03 -9.99 -32.04
C PHE A 133 6.91 -9.02 -32.44
N HIS A 134 7.10 -8.26 -33.53
CA HIS A 134 6.10 -7.34 -34.02
C HIS A 134 4.94 -8.03 -34.74
N ASP A 135 5.20 -9.14 -35.45
CA ASP A 135 4.17 -10.02 -36.03
C ASP A 135 3.29 -10.64 -34.95
N ASP A 136 3.85 -10.94 -33.77
CA ASP A 136 3.12 -11.41 -32.60
C ASP A 136 2.27 -10.31 -31.93
N GLY A 137 2.36 -9.06 -32.40
CA GLY A 137 1.61 -7.89 -31.90
C GLY A 137 2.43 -6.95 -31.02
N GLY A 138 3.73 -7.18 -30.87
CA GLY A 138 4.63 -6.27 -30.15
C GLY A 138 4.26 -6.05 -28.68
N TYR A 139 4.31 -4.80 -28.24
CA TYR A 139 3.88 -4.37 -26.91
C TYR A 139 2.36 -4.16 -26.86
N PRO A 140 1.61 -4.84 -25.98
CA PRO A 140 0.16 -4.71 -25.88
C PRO A 140 -0.32 -3.25 -25.81
N GLY A 141 -1.21 -2.88 -26.72
CA GLY A 141 -1.78 -1.55 -26.83
C GLY A 141 -0.89 -0.50 -27.50
N PHE A 142 0.33 -0.83 -27.94
CA PHE A 142 1.22 0.07 -28.69
C PHE A 142 1.48 -0.44 -30.10
N TRP A 143 1.50 0.48 -31.06
CA TRP A 143 1.76 0.13 -32.45
C TRP A 143 3.19 0.49 -32.83
N ALA A 144 3.98 -0.50 -33.23
CA ALA A 144 5.15 -0.31 -34.06
C ALA A 144 4.75 -0.49 -35.53
N ASN A 145 5.41 0.20 -36.46
CA ASN A 145 5.13 0.10 -37.91
C ASN A 145 6.20 -0.77 -38.62
N PRO A 146 6.31 -2.09 -38.32
CA PRO A 146 7.39 -2.90 -38.83
C PRO A 146 7.29 -3.06 -40.36
N PRO A 147 8.40 -2.89 -41.10
CA PRO A 147 8.41 -3.10 -42.53
C PRO A 147 8.29 -4.60 -42.85
N GLY A 148 7.36 -4.97 -43.73
CA GLY A 148 7.16 -6.37 -44.09
C GLY A 148 8.42 -7.07 -44.58
N GLY A 149 8.81 -8.16 -43.92
CA GLY A 149 9.84 -9.10 -44.36
C GLY A 149 11.28 -8.80 -43.92
N ARG A 150 11.51 -7.85 -43.01
CA ARG A 150 12.82 -7.63 -42.37
C ARG A 150 12.69 -7.00 -40.99
N ASP A 151 13.71 -7.15 -40.17
CA ASP A 151 13.81 -6.46 -38.88
C ASP A 151 13.80 -4.92 -39.06
N LEU A 152 13.26 -4.24 -38.05
CA LEU A 152 13.30 -2.77 -37.94
C LEU A 152 14.76 -2.29 -37.82
N VAL A 153 15.07 -1.19 -38.51
CA VAL A 153 16.34 -0.47 -38.38
C VAL A 153 16.11 0.88 -37.69
N PRO A 154 17.16 1.54 -37.17
CA PRO A 154 16.99 2.75 -36.37
C PRO A 154 16.20 3.87 -37.04
N THR A 155 16.35 4.07 -38.34
CA THR A 155 15.69 5.15 -39.10
C THR A 155 14.30 4.81 -39.64
N ASP A 156 13.78 3.61 -39.38
CA ASP A 156 12.43 3.25 -39.81
C ASP A 156 11.36 4.09 -39.07
N ASP A 157 10.11 3.96 -39.49
CA ASP A 157 8.98 4.46 -38.72
C ASP A 157 8.70 3.48 -37.57
N TRP A 158 8.86 3.96 -36.34
CA TRP A 158 8.66 3.16 -35.13
C TRP A 158 7.27 3.34 -34.52
N GLY A 159 6.34 4.01 -35.21
CA GLY A 159 4.95 4.14 -34.80
C GLY A 159 4.79 4.97 -33.53
N ASP A 160 4.44 4.33 -32.42
CA ASP A 160 4.27 4.96 -31.09
C ASP A 160 5.58 5.09 -30.30
N PHE A 161 6.72 4.78 -30.90
CA PHE A 161 8.04 4.86 -30.26
C PHE A 161 8.98 5.76 -31.04
N HIS A 162 9.99 6.32 -30.35
CA HIS A 162 10.99 7.16 -31.00
C HIS A 162 11.86 6.35 -31.97
N ASN A 163 12.01 6.87 -33.18
CA ASN A 163 13.01 6.41 -34.14
C ASN A 163 14.32 7.20 -33.97
N SER A 164 15.35 6.79 -34.70
CA SER A 164 16.65 7.46 -34.68
C SER A 164 16.94 8.15 -36.01
N PRO A 165 17.50 9.38 -36.00
CA PRO A 165 18.00 10.03 -37.20
C PRO A 165 19.34 9.43 -37.67
N PHE A 166 19.92 8.47 -36.92
CA PHE A 166 21.21 7.86 -37.22
C PHE A 166 21.01 6.44 -37.80
N PRO A 167 21.46 6.15 -39.04
CA PRO A 167 21.16 4.88 -39.73
C PRO A 167 21.57 3.59 -39.02
N ASN A 168 22.59 3.65 -38.15
CA ASN A 168 23.18 2.47 -37.51
C ASN A 168 23.21 2.57 -35.98
N ASN A 169 22.55 3.56 -35.38
CA ASN A 169 22.65 3.85 -33.95
C ASN A 169 21.30 4.31 -33.43
N TYR A 170 20.87 3.79 -32.29
CA TYR A 170 19.74 4.35 -31.55
C TYR A 170 20.20 5.54 -30.71
N GLN A 171 19.27 6.45 -30.40
CA GLN A 171 19.49 7.47 -29.39
C GLN A 171 19.35 6.84 -28.00
N GLN A 172 20.00 7.45 -27.00
CA GLN A 172 19.93 7.02 -25.60
C GLN A 172 19.70 8.21 -24.68
N SER A 173 19.08 8.00 -23.52
CA SER A 173 18.79 9.05 -22.54
C SER A 173 19.48 8.85 -21.17
N GLU A 174 20.19 7.75 -20.93
CA GLU A 174 20.86 7.49 -19.64
C GLU A 174 22.15 8.29 -19.40
N ASN A 175 22.90 8.64 -20.45
CA ASN A 175 24.21 9.25 -20.34
C ASN A 175 24.28 10.58 -21.11
N PRO A 176 24.11 11.73 -20.43
CA PRO A 176 24.17 13.06 -21.03
C PRO A 176 25.47 13.39 -21.77
N ASN A 177 26.58 12.72 -21.42
CA ASN A 177 27.88 12.90 -22.06
C ASN A 177 28.20 11.81 -23.10
N GLY A 178 27.28 10.87 -23.30
CA GLY A 178 27.41 9.76 -24.25
C GLY A 178 27.16 10.18 -25.69
N GLN A 179 27.58 9.33 -26.64
CA GLN A 179 27.19 9.52 -28.04
C GLN A 179 25.68 9.31 -28.20
N PHE A 180 25.09 9.99 -29.18
CA PHE A 180 23.67 9.89 -29.54
C PHE A 180 22.70 10.21 -28.38
N TYR A 181 23.16 10.99 -27.40
CA TYR A 181 22.31 11.41 -26.29
C TYR A 181 21.16 12.30 -26.77
N ASN A 182 19.96 11.98 -26.31
CA ASN A 182 18.81 12.87 -26.32
C ASN A 182 17.92 12.49 -25.14
N LEU A 183 17.54 13.47 -24.33
CA LEU A 183 16.78 13.23 -23.11
C LEU A 183 15.38 12.66 -23.37
N PHE A 184 14.73 13.09 -24.45
CA PHE A 184 13.32 12.80 -24.71
C PHE A 184 13.10 11.82 -25.86
N ASP A 185 14.03 11.75 -26.82
CA ASP A 185 13.92 10.84 -27.97
C ASP A 185 14.81 9.59 -27.83
N GLY A 186 15.53 9.44 -26.72
CA GLY A 186 16.51 8.38 -26.52
C GLY A 186 16.03 7.31 -25.54
N ASP A 187 16.23 6.05 -25.89
CA ASP A 187 15.90 4.92 -25.01
C ASP A 187 16.63 5.03 -23.66
N LEU A 188 15.90 4.84 -22.56
CA LEU A 188 16.50 4.76 -21.23
C LEU A 188 17.01 3.35 -20.96
N VAL A 189 18.34 3.16 -20.85
CA VAL A 189 18.97 1.85 -20.56
C VAL A 189 18.49 0.70 -21.48
N ALA A 190 18.29 1.03 -22.76
CA ALA A 190 17.77 0.16 -23.82
C ALA A 190 16.29 -0.30 -23.68
N LEU A 191 15.55 0.26 -22.72
CA LEU A 191 14.09 0.19 -22.69
C LEU A 191 13.53 1.10 -23.78
N ILE A 192 12.49 0.66 -24.51
CA ILE A 192 12.01 1.40 -25.68
C ILE A 192 11.11 2.56 -25.27
N ASP A 193 11.57 3.78 -25.55
CA ASP A 193 10.85 5.00 -25.15
C ASP A 193 9.63 5.25 -26.05
N ILE A 194 8.50 5.52 -25.40
CA ILE A 194 7.21 5.82 -26.03
C ILE A 194 7.22 7.27 -26.48
N ASP A 195 6.79 7.56 -27.70
CA ASP A 195 6.45 8.91 -28.12
C ASP A 195 5.10 9.31 -27.53
N GLN A 196 5.11 10.00 -26.38
CA GLN A 196 3.88 10.46 -25.73
C GLN A 196 3.11 11.50 -26.56
N PHE A 197 3.64 11.96 -27.68
CA PHE A 197 2.98 12.89 -28.61
C PHE A 197 2.53 12.22 -29.90
N SER A 198 2.63 10.89 -30.01
CA SER A 198 2.19 10.13 -31.18
C SER A 198 0.73 10.46 -31.54
N GLN A 199 0.45 10.49 -32.85
CA GLN A 199 -0.87 10.79 -33.38
C GLN A 199 -1.50 9.56 -34.06
N ASN A 200 -1.09 8.36 -33.64
CA ASN A 200 -1.65 7.11 -34.13
C ASN A 200 -2.87 6.73 -33.29
N PHE A 201 -4.07 6.77 -33.89
CA PHE A 201 -5.32 6.52 -33.19
C PHE A 201 -5.84 5.11 -33.45
N PHE A 202 -6.06 4.36 -32.37
CA PHE A 202 -6.60 3.01 -32.43
C PHE A 202 -7.55 2.76 -31.25
N ILE A 203 -8.39 1.72 -31.37
CA ILE A 203 -8.91 1.03 -30.20
C ILE A 203 -7.80 0.07 -29.74
N ARG A 204 -7.17 0.36 -28.60
CA ARG A 204 -5.91 -0.29 -28.18
C ARG A 204 -6.09 -1.56 -27.35
N GLN A 205 -7.26 -1.78 -26.74
CA GLN A 205 -7.73 -3.08 -26.26
C GLN A 205 -8.96 -3.50 -27.07
N PRO A 206 -8.78 -4.15 -28.23
CA PRO A 206 -9.88 -4.49 -29.12
C PRO A 206 -10.95 -5.37 -28.45
N THR A 207 -12.23 -5.04 -28.62
CA THR A 207 -13.36 -5.83 -28.09
C THR A 207 -14.20 -6.54 -29.16
N ASP A 208 -14.14 -6.06 -30.41
CA ASP A 208 -14.88 -6.61 -31.55
C ASP A 208 -13.93 -6.83 -32.72
N ALA A 209 -13.83 -8.08 -33.19
CA ALA A 209 -12.95 -8.45 -34.29
C ALA A 209 -13.29 -7.78 -35.63
N ASN A 210 -14.50 -7.24 -35.79
CA ASN A 210 -14.92 -6.60 -37.03
C ASN A 210 -14.69 -5.09 -37.04
N ASN A 211 -14.18 -4.50 -35.96
CA ASN A 211 -13.98 -3.07 -35.88
C ASN A 211 -12.68 -2.65 -36.60
N PRO A 212 -12.76 -1.88 -37.72
CA PRO A 212 -11.58 -1.49 -38.49
C PRO A 212 -10.70 -0.46 -37.76
N SER A 213 -11.17 0.11 -36.66
CA SER A 213 -10.42 1.05 -35.82
C SER A 213 -9.54 0.36 -34.78
N ASN A 214 -9.59 -0.97 -34.67
CA ASN A 214 -8.71 -1.71 -33.79
C ASN A 214 -7.24 -1.47 -34.16
N ILE A 215 -6.39 -1.44 -33.13
CA ILE A 215 -4.96 -1.61 -33.33
C ILE A 215 -4.71 -2.91 -34.12
N PRO A 216 -3.75 -2.95 -35.06
CA PRO A 216 -3.48 -4.17 -35.81
C PRO A 216 -3.22 -5.36 -34.88
N ALA A 217 -4.02 -6.41 -35.04
CA ALA A 217 -3.89 -7.64 -34.27
C ALA A 217 -2.64 -8.42 -34.71
N GLY A 218 -1.88 -8.92 -33.74
CA GLY A 218 -0.76 -9.82 -33.97
C GLY A 218 -1.17 -11.29 -33.94
N LEU A 219 -0.19 -12.19 -33.97
CA LEU A 219 -0.41 -13.63 -33.79
C LEU A 219 -0.76 -14.01 -32.34
N LEU A 220 -0.27 -13.24 -31.36
CA LEU A 220 -0.42 -13.54 -29.93
C LEU A 220 -1.09 -12.41 -29.14
N ARG A 221 -0.87 -11.15 -29.54
CA ARG A 221 -1.27 -9.95 -28.78
C ARG A 221 -2.15 -9.03 -29.61
N ASN A 222 -2.78 -8.06 -28.93
CA ASN A 222 -3.76 -7.14 -29.50
C ASN A 222 -4.95 -7.85 -30.17
N LEU A 223 -5.24 -9.07 -29.71
CA LEU A 223 -6.36 -9.87 -30.22
C LEU A 223 -7.69 -9.30 -29.67
N PRO A 224 -8.74 -9.24 -30.50
CA PRO A 224 -10.07 -8.85 -30.05
C PRO A 224 -10.66 -9.81 -29.02
N ASP A 225 -11.02 -9.27 -27.86
CA ASP A 225 -11.70 -9.98 -26.77
C ASP A 225 -12.80 -9.08 -26.19
N PRO A 226 -14.09 -9.46 -26.24
CA PRO A 226 -15.16 -8.72 -25.59
C PRO A 226 -14.89 -8.38 -24.12
N GLY A 227 -14.15 -9.23 -23.41
CA GLY A 227 -13.68 -9.04 -22.03
C GLY A 227 -12.91 -7.75 -21.80
N ASN A 228 -12.23 -7.24 -22.83
CA ASN A 228 -11.46 -5.99 -22.78
C ASN A 228 -12.28 -4.74 -22.46
N ALA A 229 -13.62 -4.82 -22.52
CA ALA A 229 -14.50 -3.72 -22.15
C ALA A 229 -14.25 -3.21 -20.72
N VAL A 230 -13.77 -4.06 -19.80
CA VAL A 230 -13.45 -3.68 -18.41
C VAL A 230 -12.34 -2.63 -18.30
N PHE A 231 -11.51 -2.48 -19.33
CA PHE A 231 -10.41 -1.51 -19.36
C PHE A 231 -10.84 -0.13 -19.89
N TYR A 232 -12.12 0.04 -20.28
CA TYR A 232 -12.65 1.28 -20.80
C TYR A 232 -13.63 1.96 -19.84
N GLN A 233 -13.63 3.29 -19.86
CA GLN A 233 -14.63 4.11 -19.20
C GLN A 233 -16.01 3.93 -19.85
N ASP A 234 -17.07 4.15 -19.09
CA ASP A 234 -18.45 4.03 -19.57
C ASP A 234 -18.94 5.37 -20.14
N ARG A 235 -19.04 5.45 -21.46
CA ARG A 235 -19.43 6.68 -22.17
C ARG A 235 -20.92 6.99 -22.08
N ASN A 236 -21.72 6.11 -21.46
CA ASN A 236 -23.12 6.39 -21.13
C ASN A 236 -23.28 7.12 -19.79
N GLN A 237 -22.22 7.18 -18.97
CA GLN A 237 -22.22 7.98 -17.76
C GLN A 237 -21.96 9.46 -18.06
N SER A 238 -22.28 10.31 -17.09
CA SER A 238 -22.06 11.75 -17.24
C SER A 238 -20.57 12.06 -17.28
N PRO A 239 -20.09 12.80 -18.29
CA PRO A 239 -18.70 13.21 -18.33
C PRO A 239 -18.40 14.32 -17.33
N GLU A 240 -17.14 14.40 -16.96
CA GLU A 240 -16.55 15.52 -16.28
C GLU A 240 -15.80 16.41 -17.28
N ILE A 241 -16.01 17.73 -17.18
CA ILE A 241 -15.36 18.73 -18.04
C ILE A 241 -14.35 19.50 -17.19
N LEU A 242 -13.08 19.27 -17.47
CA LEU A 242 -11.95 19.87 -16.77
C LEU A 242 -11.39 21.05 -17.56
N ASN A 243 -11.16 22.17 -16.88
CA ASN A 243 -10.56 23.37 -17.47
C ASN A 243 -9.17 23.60 -16.86
N ASN A 244 -8.17 22.86 -17.34
CA ASN A 244 -6.81 22.97 -16.83
C ASN A 244 -6.22 24.33 -17.26
N PRO A 245 -5.78 25.17 -16.31
CA PRO A 245 -5.26 26.51 -16.61
C PRO A 245 -3.91 26.50 -17.33
N GLY A 246 -3.22 25.36 -17.33
CA GLY A 246 -1.80 25.26 -17.63
C GLY A 246 -0.91 25.67 -16.46
N THR A 247 0.37 25.81 -16.74
CA THR A 247 1.40 26.21 -15.77
C THR A 247 2.19 27.38 -16.31
N PHE A 248 3.01 28.02 -15.47
CA PHE A 248 3.90 29.11 -15.90
C PHE A 248 4.90 28.68 -16.99
N ARG A 249 5.34 27.42 -16.95
CA ARG A 249 6.25 26.80 -17.93
C ARG A 249 5.55 26.24 -19.16
N ASN A 250 4.32 25.74 -19.00
CA ASN A 250 3.47 25.19 -20.06
C ASN A 250 2.12 25.95 -20.12
N PRO A 251 2.14 27.22 -20.58
CA PRO A 251 0.96 28.08 -20.53
C PRO A 251 -0.13 27.65 -21.53
N GLY A 252 -1.34 28.20 -21.32
CA GLY A 252 -2.47 28.04 -22.23
C GLY A 252 -3.49 27.02 -21.73
N ALA A 253 -4.70 27.47 -21.41
CA ALA A 253 -5.71 26.58 -20.84
C ALA A 253 -6.12 25.47 -21.83
N THR A 254 -6.36 24.27 -21.31
CA THR A 254 -6.87 23.13 -22.07
C THR A 254 -8.18 22.64 -21.46
N VAL A 255 -9.11 22.25 -22.32
CA VAL A 255 -10.36 21.60 -21.91
C VAL A 255 -10.19 20.11 -22.11
N HIS A 256 -10.39 19.33 -21.05
CA HIS A 256 -10.33 17.88 -21.08
C HIS A 256 -11.68 17.28 -20.67
N VAL A 257 -12.07 16.18 -21.29
CA VAL A 257 -13.32 15.49 -20.99
C VAL A 257 -13.00 14.07 -20.55
N ARG A 258 -13.33 13.76 -19.29
CA ARG A 258 -13.11 12.45 -18.66
C ARG A 258 -14.45 11.78 -18.39
N TYR A 259 -14.49 10.45 -18.46
CA TYR A 259 -15.68 9.66 -18.09
C TYR A 259 -15.31 8.70 -16.96
N PRO A 260 -16.23 8.36 -16.04
CA PRO A 260 -15.94 7.40 -14.99
C PRO A 260 -15.92 5.94 -15.52
N PHE A 261 -15.20 5.07 -14.83
CA PHE A 261 -15.39 3.62 -14.96
C PHE A 261 -16.71 3.16 -14.32
N ASN A 262 -17.32 2.09 -14.83
CA ASN A 262 -18.54 1.53 -14.26
C ASN A 262 -18.23 0.36 -13.32
N LEU A 263 -18.01 0.65 -12.05
CA LEU A 263 -17.67 -0.37 -11.04
C LEU A 263 -18.81 -1.36 -10.75
N THR A 264 -20.06 -1.00 -11.08
CA THR A 264 -21.23 -1.88 -10.89
C THR A 264 -21.49 -2.81 -12.08
N THR A 265 -21.13 -2.35 -13.28
CA THR A 265 -21.24 -3.11 -14.53
C THR A 265 -19.94 -2.91 -15.33
N PRO A 266 -18.83 -3.55 -14.93
CA PRO A 266 -17.52 -3.31 -15.53
C PRO A 266 -17.49 -3.53 -17.06
N MET A 267 -18.32 -4.44 -17.56
CA MET A 267 -18.47 -4.73 -19.00
C MET A 267 -19.17 -3.62 -19.80
N ALA A 268 -19.66 -2.54 -19.17
CA ALA A 268 -20.28 -1.40 -19.86
C ALA A 268 -19.27 -0.41 -20.46
N GLY A 269 -17.97 -0.64 -20.26
CA GLY A 269 -16.92 0.18 -20.84
C GLY A 269 -17.04 0.29 -22.37
N THR A 270 -16.83 1.49 -22.88
CA THR A 270 -16.99 1.79 -24.31
C THR A 270 -15.61 1.97 -24.97
N PRO A 271 -15.20 1.08 -25.89
CA PRO A 271 -13.97 1.24 -26.63
C PRO A 271 -13.95 2.55 -27.42
N ILE A 272 -12.83 3.28 -27.37
CA ILE A 272 -12.64 4.55 -28.05
C ILE A 272 -11.37 4.56 -28.90
N LEU A 273 -11.36 5.39 -29.94
CA LEU A 273 -10.13 5.75 -30.63
C LEU A 273 -9.28 6.63 -29.72
N GLU A 274 -8.04 6.22 -29.51
CA GLU A 274 -7.12 6.89 -28.59
C GLU A 274 -5.67 6.80 -29.11
N ASN A 275 -4.85 7.80 -28.82
CA ASN A 275 -3.41 7.74 -29.10
C ASN A 275 -2.63 7.16 -27.91
N ALA A 276 -1.29 7.09 -28.01
CA ALA A 276 -0.46 6.53 -26.95
C ALA A 276 -0.58 7.31 -25.63
N SER A 277 -0.70 8.64 -25.69
CA SER A 277 -0.94 9.48 -24.50
C SER A 277 -2.26 9.16 -23.80
N ASP A 278 -3.36 9.10 -24.58
CA ASP A 278 -4.69 8.80 -24.04
C ASP A 278 -4.73 7.41 -23.40
N TYR A 279 -4.01 6.45 -23.99
CA TYR A 279 -3.85 5.10 -23.46
C TYR A 279 -3.15 5.08 -22.09
N LEU A 280 -2.03 5.80 -21.96
CA LEU A 280 -1.29 5.93 -20.70
C LEU A 280 -2.15 6.61 -19.61
N VAL A 281 -2.89 7.66 -19.98
CA VAL A 281 -3.81 8.36 -19.07
C VAL A 281 -4.97 7.45 -18.64
N ARG A 282 -5.55 6.67 -19.54
CA ARG A 282 -6.62 5.72 -19.20
C ARG A 282 -6.13 4.62 -18.26
N HIS A 283 -4.90 4.13 -18.44
CA HIS A 283 -4.29 3.21 -17.48
C HIS A 283 -4.18 3.83 -16.08
N THR A 284 -3.73 5.09 -15.97
CA THR A 284 -3.69 5.81 -14.69
C THR A 284 -5.07 5.88 -14.03
N GLN A 285 -6.10 6.20 -14.80
CA GLN A 285 -7.48 6.30 -14.31
C GLN A 285 -8.02 4.92 -13.90
N TRP A 286 -7.70 3.87 -14.64
CA TRP A 286 -8.07 2.50 -14.30
C TRP A 286 -7.42 2.02 -12.99
N MET A 287 -6.16 2.38 -12.75
CA MET A 287 -5.48 2.11 -11.48
C MET A 287 -6.20 2.76 -10.28
N LEU A 288 -6.64 4.01 -10.41
CA LEU A 288 -7.40 4.69 -9.35
C LEU A 288 -8.81 4.11 -9.18
N ASP A 289 -9.59 4.03 -10.26
CA ASP A 289 -11.01 3.72 -10.18
C ASP A 289 -11.29 2.23 -9.97
N VAL A 290 -10.56 1.35 -10.66
CA VAL A 290 -10.84 -0.09 -10.73
C VAL A 290 -9.93 -0.90 -9.83
N VAL A 291 -8.64 -0.59 -9.80
CA VAL A 291 -7.67 -1.31 -8.95
C VAL A 291 -7.74 -0.81 -7.51
N GLY A 292 -7.97 0.49 -7.30
CA GLY A 292 -8.19 1.08 -5.99
C GLY A 292 -6.95 1.66 -5.32
N VAL A 293 -5.91 2.03 -6.09
CA VAL A 293 -4.72 2.69 -5.54
C VAL A 293 -5.01 4.14 -5.16
N ASP A 294 -4.18 4.73 -4.28
CA ASP A 294 -4.42 6.06 -3.72
C ASP A 294 -3.51 7.15 -4.31
N GLY A 295 -2.49 6.75 -5.06
CA GLY A 295 -1.56 7.67 -5.71
C GLY A 295 -0.39 6.95 -6.39
N PHE A 296 0.61 7.72 -6.81
CA PHE A 296 1.67 7.20 -7.68
C PHE A 296 3.07 7.72 -7.32
N ARG A 297 4.05 6.82 -7.37
CA ARG A 297 5.46 7.18 -7.60
C ARG A 297 5.72 7.11 -9.11
N LEU A 298 6.16 8.20 -9.72
CA LEU A 298 6.30 8.30 -11.17
C LEU A 298 7.74 8.00 -11.59
N ASP A 299 7.93 6.86 -12.22
CA ASP A 299 9.22 6.35 -12.67
C ASP A 299 9.81 7.21 -13.80
N ALA A 300 11.13 7.45 -13.74
CA ALA A 300 11.90 8.06 -14.82
C ALA A 300 11.27 9.34 -15.41
N ALA A 301 10.59 10.15 -14.59
CA ALA A 301 9.72 11.22 -15.07
C ALA A 301 10.45 12.28 -15.91
N LYS A 302 11.75 12.46 -15.65
CA LYS A 302 12.63 13.38 -16.39
C LYS A 302 12.74 13.06 -17.89
N HIS A 303 12.53 11.81 -18.27
CA HIS A 303 12.66 11.33 -19.65
C HIS A 303 11.42 11.65 -20.49
N ILE A 304 10.36 12.18 -19.87
CA ILE A 304 9.15 12.66 -20.54
C ILE A 304 9.07 14.19 -20.42
N PRO A 305 8.81 14.94 -21.51
CA PRO A 305 8.66 16.39 -21.44
C PRO A 305 7.60 16.85 -20.42
N SER A 306 7.93 17.86 -19.61
CA SER A 306 7.04 18.42 -18.57
C SER A 306 5.66 18.84 -19.10
N LEU A 307 5.56 19.21 -20.38
CA LEU A 307 4.30 19.52 -21.05
C LEU A 307 3.30 18.37 -20.99
N TRP A 308 3.74 17.13 -21.18
CA TRP A 308 2.86 15.97 -21.17
C TRP A 308 2.30 15.72 -19.77
N TRP A 309 3.16 15.80 -18.75
CA TRP A 309 2.71 15.70 -17.35
C TRP A 309 1.67 16.77 -17.02
N ASP A 310 1.94 18.03 -17.37
CA ASP A 310 1.08 19.18 -17.02
C ASP A 310 -0.28 19.18 -17.76
N LYS A 311 -0.34 18.63 -18.97
CA LYS A 311 -1.50 18.74 -19.88
C LYS A 311 -2.25 17.43 -20.12
N SER A 312 -1.62 16.29 -19.87
CA SER A 312 -2.22 14.98 -20.06
C SER A 312 -2.36 14.26 -18.71
N TRP A 313 -1.26 14.00 -18.03
CA TRP A 313 -1.28 13.17 -16.82
C TRP A 313 -1.95 13.86 -15.62
N ASP A 314 -1.65 15.13 -15.35
CA ASP A 314 -2.31 15.85 -14.24
C ASP A 314 -3.82 15.98 -14.47
N ASN A 315 -4.29 16.01 -15.73
CA ASN A 315 -5.72 15.95 -16.05
C ASN A 315 -6.34 14.59 -15.75
N ALA A 316 -5.55 13.53 -15.81
CA ALA A 316 -6.01 12.18 -15.47
C ALA A 316 -6.43 12.11 -14.00
N VAL A 317 -5.63 12.71 -13.12
CA VAL A 317 -5.72 12.55 -11.66
C VAL A 317 -6.40 13.70 -10.93
N TYR A 318 -6.53 14.88 -11.54
CA TYR A 318 -7.17 16.04 -10.90
C TYR A 318 -8.57 15.71 -10.38
N ASN A 319 -8.79 15.89 -9.07
CA ASN A 319 -10.03 15.57 -8.35
C ASN A 319 -10.59 14.16 -8.66
N HIS A 320 -9.71 13.17 -8.81
CA HIS A 320 -10.07 11.85 -9.32
C HIS A 320 -9.78 10.70 -8.35
N TRP A 321 -9.41 10.97 -7.10
CA TRP A 321 -9.32 9.96 -6.05
C TRP A 321 -10.40 10.18 -5.00
N ARG A 322 -11.03 9.09 -4.57
CA ARG A 322 -12.08 9.11 -3.54
C ARG A 322 -11.45 8.87 -2.18
N HIS A 323 -11.12 9.95 -1.48
CA HIS A 323 -10.60 9.91 -0.11
C HIS A 323 -11.55 9.12 0.82
N PRO A 324 -11.07 8.43 1.87
CA PRO A 324 -11.90 7.60 2.75
C PRO A 324 -13.12 8.32 3.36
N SER A 325 -13.02 9.63 3.59
CA SER A 325 -14.15 10.50 3.98
C SER A 325 -15.32 10.55 2.98
N GLY A 326 -15.10 10.11 1.74
CA GLY A 326 -16.04 10.18 0.62
C GLY A 326 -15.90 11.39 -0.30
N VAL A 327 -15.01 12.35 -0.02
CA VAL A 327 -14.74 13.49 -0.91
C VAL A 327 -13.81 13.11 -2.07
N MET A 328 -13.99 13.75 -3.23
CA MET A 328 -13.11 13.61 -4.39
C MET A 328 -11.98 14.63 -4.31
N VAL A 329 -10.73 14.18 -4.50
CA VAL A 329 -9.53 14.99 -4.29
C VAL A 329 -8.46 14.58 -5.32
N THR A 330 -7.46 15.42 -5.55
CA THR A 330 -6.31 15.06 -6.39
C THR A 330 -5.36 14.18 -5.57
N PRO A 331 -5.09 12.93 -5.98
CA PRO A 331 -4.22 12.04 -5.23
C PRO A 331 -2.80 12.62 -5.16
N PHE A 332 -2.15 12.45 -4.01
CA PHE A 332 -0.74 12.78 -3.88
C PHE A 332 0.07 11.88 -4.83
N SER A 333 1.06 12.44 -5.49
CA SER A 333 1.98 11.69 -6.34
C SER A 333 3.34 12.36 -6.34
N PHE A 334 4.39 11.60 -6.61
CA PHE A 334 5.74 12.15 -6.60
C PHE A 334 6.62 11.55 -7.68
N SER A 335 7.40 12.39 -8.31
CA SER A 335 8.22 12.02 -9.47
C SER A 335 9.65 11.68 -9.11
N GLU A 336 10.20 10.68 -9.79
CA GLU A 336 11.64 10.50 -9.88
C GLU A 336 12.18 11.32 -11.06
N ALA A 337 12.92 12.38 -10.76
CA ALA A 337 13.58 13.20 -11.78
C ALA A 337 15.03 13.48 -11.39
N VAL A 338 15.98 12.72 -11.95
CA VAL A 338 17.41 12.82 -11.61
C VAL A 338 18.04 14.09 -12.21
N ASP A 339 17.99 15.20 -11.48
CA ASP A 339 18.61 16.49 -11.84
C ASP A 339 18.84 17.37 -10.59
N GLY A 340 19.26 18.62 -10.78
CA GLY A 340 19.37 19.60 -9.69
C GLY A 340 18.02 20.14 -9.22
N ASN A 341 17.96 20.53 -7.94
CA ASN A 341 16.72 20.91 -7.26
C ASN A 341 15.90 21.98 -7.98
N SER A 342 16.54 23.04 -8.49
CA SER A 342 15.83 24.09 -9.23
C SER A 342 15.15 23.56 -10.50
N PHE A 343 15.79 22.64 -11.21
CA PHE A 343 15.22 22.03 -12.40
C PHE A 343 14.05 21.11 -12.06
N ILE A 344 14.19 20.29 -11.01
CA ILE A 344 13.12 19.42 -10.52
C ILE A 344 11.90 20.24 -10.09
N TYR A 345 12.11 21.27 -9.26
CA TYR A 345 11.07 22.16 -8.79
C TYR A 345 10.37 22.89 -9.93
N ASP A 346 11.13 23.39 -10.91
CA ASP A 346 10.56 24.10 -12.04
C ASP A 346 9.86 23.19 -13.04
N GLN A 347 10.37 21.99 -13.33
CA GLN A 347 9.87 21.16 -14.44
C GLN A 347 8.94 20.01 -14.02
N TYR A 348 9.18 19.39 -12.86
CA TYR A 348 8.53 18.12 -12.49
C TYR A 348 7.71 18.19 -11.21
N THR A 349 7.73 19.34 -10.51
CA THR A 349 6.84 19.61 -9.38
C THR A 349 5.67 20.49 -9.81
N ARG A 350 4.47 20.14 -9.36
CA ARG A 350 3.22 20.92 -9.52
C ARG A 350 2.28 20.60 -8.36
N LYS A 351 2.35 21.42 -7.31
CA LYS A 351 1.48 21.40 -6.13
C LYS A 351 1.52 22.76 -5.45
N PRO A 352 0.51 23.12 -4.64
CA PRO A 352 0.61 24.26 -3.72
C PRO A 352 1.91 24.20 -2.89
N ASN A 353 2.60 25.32 -2.79
CA ASN A 353 3.86 25.49 -2.04
C ASN A 353 4.01 26.98 -1.64
N ASN A 354 5.12 27.37 -1.02
CA ASN A 354 5.31 28.73 -0.50
C ASN A 354 5.39 29.80 -1.59
N THR A 355 5.76 29.42 -2.80
CA THR A 355 5.76 30.31 -3.96
C THR A 355 4.50 30.06 -4.79
N VAL A 356 3.58 31.03 -4.78
CA VAL A 356 2.37 30.96 -5.60
C VAL A 356 2.73 31.12 -7.09
N ARG A 357 2.98 30.00 -7.78
CA ARG A 357 3.22 29.95 -9.24
C ARG A 357 1.91 29.65 -9.97
N PHE A 358 1.73 30.29 -11.12
CA PHE A 358 0.53 30.10 -11.94
C PHE A 358 0.36 28.62 -12.32
N GLY A 359 -0.78 28.04 -11.92
CA GLY A 359 -1.17 26.68 -12.29
C GLY A 359 -0.80 25.57 -11.30
N ASP A 360 -0.02 25.87 -10.25
CA ASP A 360 0.42 24.88 -9.26
C ASP A 360 -0.73 24.33 -8.41
N GLU A 361 -1.75 25.15 -8.12
CA GLU A 361 -2.99 24.75 -7.43
C GLU A 361 -3.75 23.62 -8.16
N TRP A 362 -3.52 23.43 -9.46
CA TRP A 362 -4.18 22.36 -10.19
C TRP A 362 -3.58 20.97 -9.89
N GLY A 363 -2.35 20.89 -9.41
CA GLY A 363 -1.66 19.61 -9.19
C GLY A 363 -1.55 19.23 -7.72
N ASN A 364 -1.21 17.97 -7.48
CA ASN A 364 -0.71 17.47 -6.21
C ASN A 364 0.49 16.53 -6.44
N ARG A 365 1.43 17.00 -7.28
CA ARG A 365 2.58 16.22 -7.75
C ARG A 365 3.89 16.82 -7.24
N ASP A 366 4.57 16.09 -6.39
CA ASP A 366 5.89 16.42 -5.81
C ASP A 366 7.02 15.68 -6.54
N ALA A 367 8.23 15.67 -5.95
CA ALA A 367 9.37 14.92 -6.46
C ALA A 367 10.22 14.31 -5.33
N LEU A 368 10.91 13.21 -5.63
CA LEU A 368 11.93 12.66 -4.73
C LEU A 368 13.05 13.66 -4.48
N ASP A 369 13.44 13.84 -3.22
CA ASP A 369 14.58 14.66 -2.83
C ASP A 369 15.91 13.91 -3.01
N LEU A 370 16.33 13.77 -4.27
CA LEU A 370 17.51 13.01 -4.65
C LEU A 370 18.82 13.66 -4.18
N SER A 371 18.87 15.00 -4.17
CA SER A 371 20.05 15.75 -3.70
C SER A 371 20.24 15.62 -2.19
N GLY A 372 19.15 15.74 -1.42
CA GLY A 372 19.17 15.51 0.03
C GLY A 372 19.57 14.07 0.36
N ALA A 373 18.98 13.08 -0.31
CA ALA A 373 19.32 11.67 -0.14
C ALA A 373 20.80 11.38 -0.45
N GLY A 374 21.34 11.99 -1.51
CA GLY A 374 22.76 11.90 -1.86
C GLY A 374 23.66 12.47 -0.76
N ALA A 375 23.35 13.67 -0.25
CA ALA A 375 24.14 14.33 0.79
C ALA A 375 24.15 13.55 2.12
N LEU A 376 23.04 12.90 2.49
CA LEU A 376 22.97 12.03 3.66
C LEU A 376 23.92 10.83 3.54
N ARG A 377 23.93 10.16 2.38
CA ARG A 377 24.87 9.04 2.15
C ARG A 377 26.32 9.51 2.05
N ASP A 378 26.57 10.69 1.52
CA ASP A 378 27.91 11.30 1.51
C ASP A 378 28.40 11.62 2.93
N LEU A 379 27.51 12.04 3.83
CA LEU A 379 27.80 12.25 5.24
C LEU A 379 28.27 10.96 5.91
N GLN A 380 27.53 9.85 5.75
CA GLN A 380 27.99 8.54 6.20
C GLN A 380 29.35 8.19 5.60
N ASN A 381 29.51 8.29 4.28
CA ASN A 381 30.75 7.90 3.61
C ASN A 381 31.98 8.69 4.10
N ALA A 382 31.76 9.90 4.63
CA ALA A 382 32.81 10.70 5.26
C ALA A 382 33.25 10.17 6.63
N GLY A 383 32.47 9.30 7.30
CA GLY A 383 32.86 8.57 8.50
C GLY A 383 33.15 9.44 9.72
N GLY A 384 32.37 10.50 9.91
CA GLY A 384 32.55 11.49 11.00
C GLY A 384 33.50 12.64 10.65
N PHE A 385 33.78 12.85 9.36
CA PHE A 385 34.53 14.00 8.84
C PHE A 385 33.67 14.84 7.88
N GLY A 386 32.36 14.60 7.85
CA GLY A 386 31.42 15.32 6.98
C GLY A 386 30.91 16.60 7.64
N SER A 387 29.79 17.11 7.14
CA SER A 387 29.12 18.27 7.75
C SER A 387 27.62 18.21 7.49
N TRP A 388 26.80 18.29 8.54
CA TRP A 388 25.34 18.41 8.37
C TRP A 388 24.93 19.69 7.66
N LEU A 389 25.79 20.72 7.60
CA LEU A 389 25.53 21.90 6.79
C LEU A 389 25.41 21.56 5.29
N ASN A 390 26.17 20.58 4.80
CA ASN A 390 26.05 20.14 3.42
C ASN A 390 24.70 19.46 3.17
N VAL A 391 24.24 18.62 4.12
CA VAL A 391 22.92 17.98 4.09
C VAL A 391 21.81 19.03 4.08
N LEU A 392 21.83 19.96 5.04
CA LEU A 392 20.81 21.00 5.18
C LEU A 392 20.65 21.84 3.90
N ASN A 393 21.77 22.16 3.24
CA ASN A 393 21.77 22.94 1.98
C ASN A 393 21.38 22.13 0.74
N ALA A 394 21.38 20.80 0.79
CA ALA A 394 21.18 19.93 -0.36
C ALA A 394 19.71 19.60 -0.64
N HIS A 395 18.82 19.77 0.33
CA HIS A 395 17.40 19.40 0.18
C HIS A 395 16.68 20.15 -0.95
N LEU A 396 15.78 19.45 -1.65
CA LEU A 396 14.90 20.01 -2.70
C LEU A 396 14.05 21.17 -2.17
N ASP A 397 13.61 21.06 -0.93
CA ASP A 397 12.84 22.05 -0.18
C ASP A 397 13.43 23.47 -0.28
N ASN A 398 14.76 23.60 -0.26
CA ASN A 398 15.44 24.89 -0.40
C ASN A 398 15.18 25.61 -1.75
N ALA A 399 14.61 24.93 -2.74
CA ALA A 399 14.40 25.47 -4.08
C ALA A 399 13.35 26.60 -4.13
N ASP A 400 12.39 26.64 -3.21
CA ASP A 400 11.44 27.75 -3.10
C ASP A 400 11.87 28.83 -2.08
N GLY A 401 13.03 28.65 -1.44
CA GLY A 401 13.60 29.54 -0.46
C GLY A 401 13.24 29.23 1.00
N PHE A 402 12.52 28.15 1.25
CA PHE A 402 12.11 27.69 2.57
C PHE A 402 12.67 26.29 2.88
N ASN A 403 12.50 25.82 4.11
CA ASN A 403 12.87 24.47 4.53
C ASN A 403 11.78 23.95 5.48
N ASP A 404 10.54 23.94 5.01
CA ASP A 404 9.33 23.68 5.78
C ASP A 404 8.57 22.44 5.31
N GLY A 405 9.17 21.66 4.40
CA GLY A 405 8.60 20.42 3.88
C GLY A 405 7.54 20.64 2.80
N SER A 406 7.44 21.85 2.26
CA SER A 406 6.53 22.17 1.16
C SER A 406 6.94 21.49 -0.15
N LEU A 407 8.21 21.16 -0.31
CA LEU A 407 8.73 20.41 -1.45
C LEU A 407 9.63 19.24 -1.01
N GLY A 408 9.55 18.16 -1.77
CA GLY A 408 10.45 17.02 -1.65
C GLY A 408 9.91 15.87 -0.81
N VAL A 409 9.97 14.69 -1.41
CA VAL A 409 9.77 13.41 -0.74
C VAL A 409 11.12 12.90 -0.26
N ASN A 410 11.30 12.94 1.06
CA ASN A 410 12.56 12.71 1.75
C ASN A 410 12.85 11.22 1.88
N HIS A 411 14.08 10.80 1.55
CA HIS A 411 14.55 9.45 1.82
C HIS A 411 16.07 9.43 2.04
N VAL A 412 16.57 8.43 2.76
CA VAL A 412 18.02 8.11 2.82
C VAL A 412 18.38 7.13 1.70
N PHE A 413 17.56 6.09 1.58
CA PHE A 413 17.73 4.97 0.69
C PHE A 413 16.52 4.78 -0.21
N SER A 414 16.74 4.14 -1.35
CA SER A 414 15.70 3.66 -2.26
C SER A 414 16.13 2.34 -2.89
N HIS A 415 15.28 1.76 -3.73
CA HIS A 415 15.62 0.54 -4.46
C HIS A 415 16.80 0.72 -5.41
N ASP A 416 17.02 1.92 -5.96
CA ASP A 416 18.17 2.22 -6.81
C ASP A 416 19.42 2.59 -6.02
N ASN A 417 19.27 3.18 -4.84
CA ASN A 417 20.37 3.74 -4.06
C ASN A 417 20.31 3.33 -2.58
N GLY A 418 20.14 2.03 -2.38
CA GLY A 418 20.03 1.38 -1.08
C GLY A 418 21.30 1.37 -0.23
N SER A 419 21.19 0.83 0.97
CA SER A 419 22.26 0.66 1.96
C SER A 419 23.39 -0.25 1.45
N VAL A 420 23.04 -1.30 0.70
CA VAL A 420 23.96 -2.28 0.12
C VAL A 420 23.42 -2.79 -1.22
N GLY A 421 24.32 -3.17 -2.13
CA GLY A 421 24.00 -3.80 -3.41
C GLY A 421 24.34 -2.90 -4.59
N ASP A 422 24.50 -3.52 -5.76
CA ASP A 422 24.86 -2.83 -7.02
C ASP A 422 23.78 -2.97 -8.10
N GLY A 423 22.70 -3.71 -7.81
CA GLY A 423 21.65 -4.02 -8.78
C GLY A 423 21.90 -5.29 -9.61
N GLY A 424 23.09 -5.88 -9.55
CA GLY A 424 23.49 -7.03 -10.37
C GLY A 424 23.31 -8.39 -9.69
N SER A 425 23.05 -8.41 -8.38
CA SER A 425 22.90 -9.64 -7.58
C SER A 425 22.03 -9.40 -6.33
N PRO A 426 21.51 -10.45 -5.68
CA PRO A 426 20.76 -10.28 -4.43
C PRO A 426 21.60 -9.52 -3.40
N PRO A 427 21.12 -8.41 -2.84
CA PRO A 427 21.92 -7.61 -1.92
C PRO A 427 22.03 -8.34 -0.57
N ALA A 428 23.19 -8.23 0.08
CA ALA A 428 23.38 -8.74 1.44
C ALA A 428 22.64 -7.86 2.47
N LEU A 429 22.42 -8.40 3.68
CA LEU A 429 21.97 -7.59 4.81
C LEU A 429 23.04 -6.52 5.15
N PRO A 430 22.64 -5.28 5.46
CA PRO A 430 23.55 -4.21 5.81
C PRO A 430 24.10 -4.41 7.23
N THR A 431 25.30 -3.93 7.48
CA THR A 431 25.78 -3.73 8.86
C THR A 431 25.05 -2.57 9.52
N MET A 432 25.05 -2.48 10.85
CA MET A 432 24.47 -1.34 11.58
C MET A 432 24.99 0.02 11.08
N GLN A 433 26.27 0.09 10.70
CA GLN A 433 26.84 1.31 10.15
C GLN A 433 26.16 1.68 8.83
N GLN A 434 25.99 0.71 7.93
CA GLN A 434 25.35 0.93 6.62
C GLN A 434 23.85 1.23 6.69
N MET A 435 23.23 1.17 7.88
CA MET A 435 21.82 1.51 8.07
C MET A 435 21.56 3.01 8.26
N ASP A 436 22.60 3.83 8.47
CA ASP A 436 22.50 5.30 8.53
C ASP A 436 21.41 5.79 9.51
N LEU A 437 21.44 5.28 10.75
CA LEU A 437 20.41 5.55 11.75
C LEU A 437 20.31 7.04 12.16
N PRO A 438 21.41 7.80 12.33
CA PRO A 438 21.34 9.24 12.59
C PRO A 438 20.68 10.01 11.44
N GLU A 439 20.94 9.62 10.20
CA GLU A 439 20.34 10.18 9.00
C GLU A 439 18.83 9.92 8.95
N HIS A 440 18.39 8.71 9.32
CA HIS A 440 16.96 8.40 9.47
C HIS A 440 16.31 9.22 10.61
N ALA A 441 17.00 9.42 11.74
CA ALA A 441 16.49 10.24 12.83
C ALA A 441 16.27 11.70 12.39
N TYR A 442 17.22 12.27 11.65
CA TYR A 442 17.06 13.59 11.04
C TYR A 442 15.91 13.61 10.02
N LEU A 443 15.85 12.61 9.13
CA LEU A 443 14.93 12.60 8.00
C LEU A 443 13.47 12.33 8.39
N ILE A 444 13.24 11.46 9.36
CA ILE A 444 11.89 11.15 9.86
C ILE A 444 11.32 12.32 10.67
N LEU A 445 12.19 13.08 11.37
CA LEU A 445 11.77 14.19 12.22
C LEU A 445 11.86 15.56 11.55
N ARG A 446 12.36 15.69 10.32
CA ARG A 446 12.26 16.94 9.54
C ARG A 446 10.86 17.10 8.92
N PRO A 447 10.44 18.32 8.55
CA PRO A 447 9.20 18.54 7.81
C PRO A 447 9.19 17.87 6.41
N GLY A 448 7.99 17.56 5.92
CA GLY A 448 7.75 16.97 4.61
C GLY A 448 7.59 15.45 4.64
N GLN A 449 7.13 14.86 3.54
CA GLN A 449 6.89 13.41 3.45
C GLN A 449 8.20 12.63 3.56
N ALA A 450 8.37 11.89 4.66
CA ALA A 450 9.50 10.97 4.84
C ALA A 450 9.20 9.57 4.29
N VAL A 451 10.22 8.91 3.75
CA VAL A 451 10.18 7.52 3.25
C VAL A 451 11.28 6.70 3.93
N VAL A 452 10.88 5.59 4.52
CA VAL A 452 11.78 4.52 4.97
C VAL A 452 11.77 3.42 3.92
N TYR A 453 12.94 3.03 3.40
CA TYR A 453 13.04 1.95 2.42
C TYR A 453 13.33 0.60 3.07
N HIS A 454 12.48 -0.38 2.80
CA HIS A 454 12.64 -1.76 3.27
C HIS A 454 12.54 -2.75 2.11
N ASN A 455 13.61 -3.53 1.92
CA ASN A 455 13.62 -4.67 1.02
C ASN A 455 13.50 -5.96 1.86
N ALA A 456 12.35 -6.63 1.73
CA ALA A 456 12.01 -7.78 2.55
C ALA A 456 12.74 -9.07 2.16
N GLN A 457 13.34 -9.13 0.97
CA GLN A 457 14.03 -10.31 0.43
C GLN A 457 13.14 -11.57 0.26
N GLY A 458 11.83 -11.38 0.05
CA GLY A 458 10.86 -12.45 -0.20
C GLY A 458 10.77 -12.92 -1.66
N ILE A 459 11.26 -12.13 -2.62
CA ILE A 459 11.22 -12.51 -4.03
C ILE A 459 12.52 -13.16 -4.48
N SER A 460 12.40 -14.35 -5.07
CA SER A 460 13.52 -15.03 -5.72
C SER A 460 13.57 -14.70 -7.20
N ARG A 461 14.73 -14.23 -7.68
CA ARG A 461 14.94 -13.87 -9.09
C ARG A 461 16.15 -14.65 -9.63
N PRO A 462 16.11 -15.18 -10.86
CA PRO A 462 17.26 -15.91 -11.42
C PRO A 462 18.31 -14.97 -12.03
N ASN A 463 17.89 -13.81 -12.53
CA ASN A 463 18.70 -12.81 -13.22
C ASN A 463 17.93 -11.48 -13.31
N GLY A 464 18.57 -10.44 -13.85
CA GLY A 464 17.97 -9.12 -14.03
C GLY A 464 18.39 -8.13 -12.95
N PHE A 465 17.64 -7.04 -12.86
CA PHE A 465 17.83 -6.00 -11.85
C PHE A 465 17.38 -6.48 -10.47
N TRP A 466 18.25 -6.33 -9.48
CA TRP A 466 17.97 -6.60 -8.08
C TRP A 466 17.81 -5.28 -7.32
N PRO A 467 16.61 -4.95 -6.81
CA PRO A 467 16.44 -3.84 -5.87
C PRO A 467 17.48 -3.91 -4.76
N ARG A 468 18.17 -2.80 -4.49
CA ARG A 468 19.19 -2.72 -3.43
C ARG A 468 18.57 -2.97 -2.07
N GLN A 469 19.39 -3.19 -1.06
CA GLN A 469 18.92 -3.36 0.31
C GLN A 469 18.55 -2.01 0.94
N GLY A 470 17.56 -1.99 1.84
CA GLY A 470 17.15 -0.82 2.61
C GLY A 470 17.57 -0.94 4.08
N ILE A 471 16.67 -0.55 4.98
CA ILE A 471 16.82 -0.75 6.43
C ILE A 471 15.99 -1.95 6.89
N PRO A 472 16.61 -3.05 7.35
CA PRO A 472 15.86 -4.22 7.82
C PRO A 472 15.02 -3.95 9.09
N LEU A 473 15.39 -2.93 9.87
CA LEU A 473 14.73 -2.56 11.12
C LEU A 473 13.40 -1.82 10.93
N ALA A 474 12.95 -1.58 9.70
CA ALA A 474 11.75 -0.80 9.39
C ALA A 474 10.50 -1.28 10.14
N LEU A 475 10.37 -2.59 10.35
CA LEU A 475 9.22 -3.19 11.04
C LEU A 475 9.51 -3.55 12.51
N GLY A 476 10.63 -3.11 13.07
CA GLY A 476 10.92 -3.23 14.51
C GLY A 476 11.64 -4.50 14.95
N ARG A 477 12.33 -5.19 14.04
CA ARG A 477 13.03 -6.45 14.32
C ARG A 477 14.38 -6.52 13.62
N GLU A 478 15.39 -7.02 14.32
CA GLU A 478 16.70 -7.26 13.74
C GLU A 478 16.71 -8.66 13.07
N PRO A 479 16.96 -8.76 11.75
CA PRO A 479 16.77 -9.99 11.00
C PRO A 479 17.75 -11.12 11.37
N VAL A 480 18.96 -10.81 11.88
CA VAL A 480 19.97 -11.85 12.17
C VAL A 480 19.75 -12.52 13.54
N SER A 481 19.46 -11.71 14.55
CA SER A 481 19.30 -12.11 15.96
C SER A 481 17.85 -12.36 16.35
N ASP A 482 16.92 -11.95 15.49
CA ASP A 482 15.48 -12.06 15.69
C ASP A 482 14.91 -11.18 16.82
N ALA A 483 15.78 -10.37 17.43
CA ALA A 483 15.45 -9.52 18.56
C ALA A 483 14.57 -8.33 18.13
N ALA A 484 13.68 -7.91 19.02
CA ALA A 484 12.96 -6.65 18.86
C ALA A 484 13.96 -5.49 18.88
N ASP A 485 13.86 -4.61 17.90
CA ASP A 485 14.63 -3.36 17.82
C ASP A 485 13.72 -2.25 17.34
N SER A 486 13.34 -1.35 18.25
CA SER A 486 12.42 -0.26 17.97
C SER A 486 13.12 1.01 17.49
N THR A 487 14.35 0.97 16.98
CA THR A 487 15.08 2.20 16.61
C THR A 487 14.31 2.98 15.55
N ILE A 488 13.89 2.33 14.47
CA ILE A 488 13.15 3.00 13.39
C ILE A 488 11.68 3.19 13.73
N THR A 489 11.00 2.16 14.23
CA THR A 489 9.58 2.27 14.61
C THR A 489 9.36 3.27 15.75
N GLY A 490 10.33 3.42 16.65
CA GLY A 490 10.35 4.46 17.68
C GLY A 490 10.48 5.87 17.11
N LEU A 491 11.34 6.08 16.10
CA LEU A 491 11.43 7.36 15.40
C LEU A 491 10.14 7.71 14.66
N VAL A 492 9.52 6.74 13.98
CA VAL A 492 8.21 6.91 13.32
C VAL A 492 7.14 7.28 14.34
N ARG A 493 7.09 6.59 15.49
CA ARG A 493 6.18 6.95 16.60
C ARG A 493 6.42 8.38 17.07
N ILE A 494 7.66 8.77 17.35
CA ILE A 494 7.99 10.12 17.84
C ILE A 494 7.59 11.17 16.79
N ALA A 495 7.77 10.91 15.50
CA ALA A 495 7.34 11.80 14.44
C ALA A 495 5.80 11.96 14.42
N ASN A 496 5.05 10.88 14.56
CA ASN A 496 3.59 10.96 14.66
C ASN A 496 3.15 11.79 15.88
N GLU A 497 3.81 11.61 17.03
CA GLU A 497 3.43 12.21 18.31
C GLU A 497 3.84 13.69 18.44
N TYR A 498 4.97 14.10 17.85
CA TYR A 498 5.56 15.43 18.03
C TYR A 498 5.96 16.18 16.74
N GLY A 499 6.11 15.48 15.61
CA GLY A 499 6.82 15.94 14.42
C GLY A 499 6.06 16.95 13.56
N ARG A 500 5.59 18.06 14.15
CA ARG A 500 4.73 19.07 13.53
C ARG A 500 5.42 20.43 13.38
N GLY A 501 5.00 21.19 12.38
CA GLY A 501 5.47 22.54 12.10
C GLY A 501 6.86 22.60 11.45
N ASP A 502 7.44 23.80 11.39
CA ASP A 502 8.69 24.13 10.71
C ASP A 502 9.90 23.47 11.39
N ILE A 503 11.01 23.38 10.65
CA ILE A 503 12.33 23.11 11.22
C ILE A 503 12.97 24.41 11.72
N ASP A 504 13.48 24.42 12.95
CA ASP A 504 14.30 25.52 13.48
C ASP A 504 15.68 25.00 13.89
N VAL A 505 16.71 25.29 13.10
CA VAL A 505 18.07 24.78 13.33
C VAL A 505 18.79 25.61 14.39
N THR A 506 18.62 25.20 15.64
CA THR A 506 19.17 25.91 16.82
C THR A 506 20.67 25.66 17.05
N GLY A 507 21.28 24.69 16.37
CA GLY A 507 22.70 24.34 16.53
C GLY A 507 23.68 25.52 16.39
N PHE A 508 23.40 26.49 15.52
CA PHE A 508 24.23 27.69 15.32
C PHE A 508 24.26 28.64 16.53
N THR A 509 23.35 28.45 17.49
CA THR A 509 23.22 29.34 18.64
C THR A 509 24.17 28.98 19.78
N ASP A 510 24.96 27.91 19.66
CA ASP A 510 25.94 27.52 20.67
C ASP A 510 27.07 28.56 20.80
N PRO A 511 27.31 29.15 21.99
CA PRO A 511 28.30 30.20 22.17
C PRO A 511 29.76 29.71 22.11
N VAL A 512 29.98 28.39 22.17
CA VAL A 512 31.30 27.75 22.15
C VAL A 512 31.58 27.10 20.79
N VAL A 513 30.61 26.39 20.23
CA VAL A 513 30.74 25.69 18.94
C VAL A 513 29.57 26.07 18.01
N PRO A 514 29.57 27.29 17.43
CA PRO A 514 28.48 27.82 16.61
C PRO A 514 28.49 27.25 15.18
N ASN A 515 28.49 25.93 15.05
CA ASN A 515 28.40 25.21 13.78
C ASN A 515 27.54 23.96 13.94
N ILE A 516 27.24 23.32 12.80
CA ILE A 516 26.54 22.05 12.74
C ILE A 516 27.35 21.00 11.97
N ASP A 517 28.69 21.09 12.01
CA ASP A 517 29.51 20.17 11.22
C ASP A 517 29.30 18.73 11.71
N ASP A 518 29.66 18.48 12.96
CA ASP A 518 29.53 17.15 13.56
C ASP A 518 28.12 16.89 14.15
N VAL A 519 27.57 17.91 14.82
CA VAL A 519 26.30 17.81 15.57
C VAL A 519 25.34 18.86 15.07
N MET A 520 24.22 18.42 14.51
CA MET A 520 23.09 19.27 14.19
C MET A 520 22.05 19.16 15.30
N VAL A 521 21.59 20.30 15.79
CA VAL A 521 20.46 20.40 16.72
C VAL A 521 19.38 21.24 16.07
N PHE A 522 18.16 20.74 16.04
CA PHE A 522 17.00 21.45 15.51
C PHE A 522 15.74 21.18 16.33
N GLU A 523 14.76 22.07 16.22
CA GLU A 523 13.43 21.90 16.79
C GLU A 523 12.40 21.71 15.67
N ARG A 524 11.31 21.01 16.01
CA ARG A 524 10.06 21.10 15.25
C ARG A 524 9.09 21.97 16.02
N ARG A 525 8.52 22.98 15.36
CA ARG A 525 7.69 23.98 16.03
C ARG A 525 6.69 24.65 15.11
N GLN A 526 5.61 25.15 15.69
CA GLN A 526 4.71 26.05 14.99
C GLN A 526 5.48 27.27 14.46
N PRO A 527 5.20 27.77 13.24
CA PRO A 527 5.80 28.99 12.72
C PRO A 527 5.64 30.17 13.69
N GLY A 528 6.75 30.64 14.27
CA GLY A 528 6.72 31.72 15.26
C GLY A 528 6.28 31.32 16.69
N GLY A 529 5.88 30.07 16.92
CA GLY A 529 5.28 29.56 18.17
C GLY A 529 6.16 28.62 19.01
N PRO A 530 5.67 28.06 20.11
CA PRO A 530 6.49 27.20 20.98
C PRO A 530 6.94 25.91 20.25
N ALA A 531 8.06 25.34 20.71
CA ALA A 531 8.56 24.08 20.18
C ALA A 531 7.70 22.87 20.60
N ASN A 532 7.76 21.82 19.77
CA ASN A 532 7.11 20.53 19.98
C ASN A 532 8.14 19.48 20.42
N VAL A 533 9.27 19.40 19.70
CA VAL A 533 10.36 18.46 19.97
C VAL A 533 11.71 19.06 19.58
N LEU A 534 12.76 18.67 20.30
CA LEU A 534 14.17 18.98 20.05
C LEU A 534 14.89 17.72 19.58
N VAL A 535 15.56 17.79 18.44
CA VAL A 535 16.29 16.68 17.83
C VAL A 535 17.75 17.03 17.76
N ALA A 536 18.63 16.09 18.11
CA ALA A 536 20.06 16.24 17.91
C ALA A 536 20.66 14.99 17.28
N VAL A 537 21.39 15.17 16.18
CA VAL A 537 22.04 14.11 15.40
C VAL A 537 23.53 14.39 15.30
N ASN A 538 24.33 13.32 15.25
CA ASN A 538 25.79 13.35 15.35
C ASN A 538 26.42 12.33 14.40
N ASP A 539 27.36 12.75 13.57
CA ASP A 539 28.05 11.88 12.60
C ASP A 539 29.37 11.29 13.15
N ARG A 540 29.86 11.76 14.31
CA ARG A 540 31.16 11.34 14.85
C ARG A 540 31.19 9.85 15.19
N ARG A 541 32.32 9.21 14.88
CA ARG A 541 32.56 7.77 15.11
C ARG A 541 33.67 7.45 16.11
N ASP A 542 34.34 8.45 16.68
CA ASP A 542 35.22 8.21 17.83
C ASP A 542 34.39 7.94 19.11
N PRO A 543 34.89 7.16 20.07
CA PRO A 543 34.15 6.88 21.30
C PRO A 543 33.87 8.13 22.13
N GLY A 544 32.61 8.39 22.48
CA GLY A 544 32.27 9.46 23.42
C GLY A 544 30.91 10.12 23.17
N VAL A 545 30.78 11.36 23.66
CA VAL A 545 29.61 12.21 23.51
C VAL A 545 30.03 13.61 23.09
N GLN A 546 29.14 14.34 22.43
CA GLN A 546 29.24 15.77 22.20
C GLN A 546 28.25 16.52 23.07
N THR A 547 28.62 17.71 23.53
CA THR A 547 27.71 18.60 24.24
C THR A 547 27.47 19.86 23.40
N ARG A 548 26.21 20.28 23.31
CA ARG A 548 25.80 21.55 22.71
C ARG A 548 24.92 22.31 23.69
N ASN A 549 25.18 23.59 23.86
CA ASN A 549 24.31 24.48 24.61
C ASN A 549 23.61 25.38 23.61
N VAL A 550 22.33 25.14 23.32
CA VAL A 550 21.58 25.86 22.27
C VAL A 550 20.43 26.68 22.86
N ALA A 551 20.03 27.73 22.15
CA ALA A 551 18.76 28.39 22.39
C ALA A 551 17.61 27.45 22.02
N THR A 552 16.45 27.67 22.63
CA THR A 552 15.25 26.88 22.39
C THR A 552 14.01 27.76 22.43
N ASN A 553 12.97 27.37 21.69
CA ASN A 553 11.65 27.99 21.75
C ASN A 553 10.73 27.36 22.81
N PHE A 554 11.21 26.40 23.60
CA PHE A 554 10.49 25.92 24.78
C PHE A 554 10.52 26.97 25.90
N ALA A 555 9.44 27.04 26.69
CA ALA A 555 9.36 27.96 27.81
C ALA A 555 10.38 27.62 28.93
N PRO A 556 10.93 28.61 29.67
CA PRO A 556 11.78 28.34 30.82
C PRO A 556 11.14 27.41 31.85
N GLY A 557 11.90 26.44 32.35
CA GLY A 557 11.41 25.42 33.27
C GLY A 557 10.73 24.22 32.61
N THR A 558 10.51 24.25 31.29
CA THR A 558 10.00 23.07 30.55
C THR A 558 10.97 21.91 30.73
N ARG A 559 10.42 20.74 31.05
CA ARG A 559 11.16 19.50 31.25
C ARG A 559 11.03 18.66 29.99
N LEU A 560 12.15 18.37 29.34
CA LEU A 560 12.18 17.59 28.10
C LEU A 560 12.81 16.23 28.40
N HIS A 561 12.11 15.17 28.03
CA HIS A 561 12.48 13.77 28.26
C HIS A 561 13.11 13.18 27.01
N GLU A 562 14.14 12.36 27.18
CA GLU A 562 14.77 11.62 26.08
C GLU A 562 13.79 10.54 25.60
N LEU A 563 13.45 10.56 24.31
CA LEU A 563 12.35 9.79 23.75
C LEU A 563 12.80 8.53 22.99
N THR A 564 14.08 8.43 22.64
CA THR A 564 14.61 7.34 21.81
C THR A 564 14.99 6.10 22.64
N GLY A 565 15.22 6.29 23.95
CA GLY A 565 15.75 5.26 24.85
C GLY A 565 17.27 5.17 24.83
N ASN A 566 17.96 6.00 24.02
CA ASN A 566 19.41 6.02 23.93
C ASN A 566 20.09 6.45 25.24
N ALA A 567 19.44 7.29 26.06
CA ALA A 567 19.97 7.65 27.39
C ALA A 567 19.98 6.45 28.36
N ALA A 568 18.98 5.57 28.26
CA ALA A 568 18.83 4.40 29.11
C ALA A 568 19.64 3.18 28.63
N ASP A 569 20.02 3.15 27.35
CA ASP A 569 20.69 2.01 26.72
C ASP A 569 22.18 1.94 27.12
N PRO A 570 22.62 0.91 27.85
CA PRO A 570 24.01 0.78 28.30
C PRO A 570 25.01 0.55 27.16
N MET A 571 24.56 0.21 25.95
CA MET A 571 25.42 0.13 24.77
C MET A 571 25.70 1.53 24.20
N VAL A 572 24.73 2.44 24.27
CA VAL A 572 24.83 3.82 23.78
C VAL A 572 25.47 4.73 24.82
N ASP A 573 24.99 4.68 26.06
CA ASP A 573 25.50 5.48 27.18
C ASP A 573 25.97 4.63 28.37
N PRO A 574 27.08 3.88 28.24
CA PRO A 574 27.61 3.04 29.31
C PRO A 574 28.05 3.82 30.57
N SER A 575 28.14 5.15 30.48
CA SER A 575 28.61 6.04 31.54
C SER A 575 27.55 6.96 32.15
N GLY A 576 26.31 6.92 31.66
CA GLY A 576 25.22 7.78 32.13
C GLY A 576 25.50 9.27 31.92
N GLN A 577 26.12 9.64 30.80
CA GLN A 577 26.42 11.03 30.42
C GLN A 577 25.28 11.74 29.70
N VAL A 578 24.41 10.99 29.03
CA VAL A 578 23.23 11.48 28.32
C VAL A 578 22.08 11.58 29.34
N PRO A 579 21.56 12.79 29.63
CA PRO A 579 20.51 12.92 30.63
C PRO A 579 19.16 12.37 30.14
N GLU A 580 18.47 11.59 30.96
CA GLU A 580 17.08 11.17 30.68
C GLU A 580 16.12 12.38 30.60
N VAL A 581 16.41 13.44 31.36
CA VAL A 581 15.60 14.68 31.38
C VAL A 581 16.53 15.89 31.41
N ILE A 582 16.26 16.84 30.51
CA ILE A 582 16.86 18.17 30.51
C ILE A 582 15.80 19.22 30.84
N VAL A 583 16.21 20.36 31.40
CA VAL A 583 15.30 21.44 31.79
C VAL A 583 15.75 22.72 31.11
N VAL A 584 14.80 23.41 30.48
CA VAL A 584 15.04 24.71 29.85
C VAL A 584 15.39 25.73 30.93
N ASP A 585 16.53 26.40 30.77
CA ASP A 585 16.99 27.38 31.75
C ASP A 585 16.26 28.73 31.65
N GLY A 586 16.54 29.64 32.59
CA GLY A 586 15.94 30.98 32.63
C GLY A 586 16.30 31.89 31.45
N SER A 587 17.27 31.49 30.61
CA SER A 587 17.68 32.20 29.40
C SER A 587 17.12 31.55 28.13
N GLN A 588 16.16 30.61 28.26
CA GLN A 588 15.60 29.82 27.16
C GLN A 588 16.68 29.04 26.41
N ARG A 589 17.53 28.34 27.18
CA ARG A 589 18.57 27.47 26.64
C ARG A 589 18.51 26.08 27.24
N VAL A 590 19.04 25.12 26.49
CA VAL A 590 19.21 23.73 26.90
C VAL A 590 20.63 23.27 26.60
N THR A 591 21.19 22.49 27.52
CA THR A 591 22.44 21.76 27.27
C THR A 591 22.08 20.34 26.89
N VAL A 592 22.32 19.98 25.64
CA VAL A 592 22.06 18.66 25.07
C VAL A 592 23.38 17.90 25.00
N THR A 593 23.40 16.69 25.55
CA THR A 593 24.50 15.74 25.35
C THR A 593 24.05 14.69 24.35
N VAL A 594 24.79 14.55 23.25
CA VAL A 594 24.48 13.67 22.13
C VAL A 594 25.56 12.58 22.08
N PRO A 595 25.21 11.29 22.02
CA PRO A 595 26.20 10.24 21.86
C PRO A 595 26.91 10.37 20.49
N ASN A 596 28.19 10.04 20.45
CA ASN A 596 28.84 9.67 19.19
C ASN A 596 28.30 8.29 18.75
N ASN A 597 28.56 7.87 17.52
CA ASN A 597 28.11 6.56 17.00
C ASN A 597 28.83 5.35 17.63
N VAL A 598 29.83 5.61 18.46
CA VAL A 598 30.62 4.60 19.16
C VAL A 598 30.72 5.01 20.63
N SER A 599 30.60 4.02 21.52
CA SER A 599 30.83 4.17 22.95
C SER A 599 31.99 3.29 23.39
N THR A 600 32.30 3.29 24.70
CA THR A 600 33.28 2.34 25.26
C THR A 600 32.77 0.89 25.27
N ALA A 601 31.45 0.67 25.09
CA ALA A 601 30.84 -0.65 24.98
C ALA A 601 30.86 -1.22 23.55
N GLY A 602 31.03 -0.37 22.53
CA GLY A 602 31.11 -0.78 21.13
C GLY A 602 30.50 0.24 20.17
N ALA A 603 30.52 -0.09 18.88
CA ALA A 603 29.81 0.67 17.85
C ALA A 603 28.32 0.34 17.93
N HIS A 604 27.49 1.36 18.13
CA HIS A 604 26.03 1.25 18.19
C HIS A 604 25.35 2.02 17.05
N GLU A 605 26.03 3.00 16.44
CA GLU A 605 25.56 3.79 15.30
C GLU A 605 24.26 4.57 15.58
N ARG A 606 23.93 4.76 16.86
CA ARG A 606 22.80 5.56 17.36
C ARG A 606 23.29 6.92 17.86
N GLY A 607 24.02 7.65 17.01
CA GLY A 607 24.52 8.99 17.29
C GLY A 607 23.43 10.07 17.27
N PHE A 608 22.35 9.89 18.03
CA PHE A 608 21.25 10.85 18.08
C PHE A 608 20.49 10.77 19.40
N VAL A 609 19.78 11.84 19.72
CA VAL A 609 18.82 11.93 20.85
C VAL A 609 17.66 12.80 20.43
N VAL A 610 16.49 12.51 20.97
CA VAL A 610 15.27 13.30 20.73
C VAL A 610 14.64 13.63 22.07
N TYR A 611 14.36 14.90 22.32
CA TYR A 611 13.82 15.40 23.57
C TYR A 611 12.49 16.11 23.36
N GLY A 612 11.46 15.72 24.12
CA GLY A 612 10.15 16.37 24.08
C GLY A 612 9.49 16.49 25.46
N PRO A 613 8.50 17.39 25.64
CA PRO A 613 7.71 17.42 26.87
C PRO A 613 7.03 16.08 27.13
N ALA A 614 6.82 15.70 28.39
CA ALA A 614 6.26 14.39 28.72
C ALA A 614 4.83 14.21 28.16
N LEU A 615 4.61 13.24 27.27
CA LEU A 615 3.26 12.88 26.86
C LEU A 615 2.56 11.99 27.90
N PRO A 616 1.22 11.91 27.92
CA PRO A 616 0.50 11.00 28.79
C PRO A 616 0.88 9.53 28.53
N SER A 617 1.27 8.80 29.57
CA SER A 617 1.48 7.35 29.48
C SER A 617 0.17 6.63 29.77
N GLY A 618 -0.05 5.44 29.23
CA GLY A 618 -1.30 4.72 29.50
C GLY A 618 -1.29 3.27 29.08
N THR A 619 -2.42 2.61 29.33
CA THR A 619 -2.69 1.24 28.88
C THR A 619 -4.00 1.23 28.11
N LEU A 620 -3.92 0.78 26.86
CA LEU A 620 -5.08 0.56 26.00
C LEU A 620 -5.54 -0.89 26.12
N THR A 621 -6.83 -1.09 26.40
CA THR A 621 -7.44 -2.41 26.57
C THR A 621 -8.73 -2.51 25.76
N VAL A 622 -9.06 -3.74 25.36
CA VAL A 622 -10.32 -4.09 24.69
C VAL A 622 -10.96 -5.22 25.49
N SER A 623 -12.26 -5.12 25.78
CA SER A 623 -13.00 -6.21 26.43
C SER A 623 -13.40 -7.30 25.43
N GLY A 624 -13.81 -8.47 25.91
CA GLY A 624 -14.28 -9.56 25.04
C GLY A 624 -13.17 -10.41 24.44
N VAL A 625 -11.94 -10.29 24.96
CA VAL A 625 -10.81 -11.15 24.57
C VAL A 625 -11.09 -12.60 24.98
N THR A 626 -11.12 -13.50 24.00
CA THR A 626 -11.38 -14.94 24.18
C THR A 626 -10.14 -15.81 23.94
N GLY A 627 -9.13 -15.27 23.24
CA GLY A 627 -7.91 -15.97 22.89
C GLY A 627 -6.87 -15.03 22.29
N GLN A 628 -5.79 -15.58 21.74
CA GLN A 628 -4.73 -14.84 21.07
C GLN A 628 -4.23 -15.60 19.84
N LEU A 629 -3.95 -14.86 18.77
CA LEU A 629 -3.13 -15.31 17.66
C LEU A 629 -1.67 -15.05 18.01
N PRO A 630 -0.81 -16.09 18.08
CA PRO A 630 0.60 -15.90 18.38
C PRO A 630 1.32 -15.19 17.21
N ASP A 631 2.53 -14.69 17.51
CA ASP A 631 3.50 -14.35 16.49
C ASP A 631 3.94 -15.59 15.71
N ASP A 632 4.44 -15.39 14.50
CA ASP A 632 4.83 -16.49 13.64
C ASP A 632 6.11 -17.18 14.13
N PRO A 633 6.15 -18.52 14.10
CA PRO A 633 7.33 -19.28 14.50
C PRO A 633 8.61 -18.89 13.77
N PHE A 634 9.73 -18.91 14.50
CA PHE A 634 11.05 -18.54 13.98
C PHE A 634 11.54 -19.34 12.77
N PHE A 635 11.03 -20.56 12.54
CA PHE A 635 11.46 -21.38 11.42
C PHE A 635 10.86 -20.93 10.07
N PHE A 636 9.87 -20.04 10.08
CA PHE A 636 9.38 -19.41 8.87
C PHE A 636 10.38 -18.35 8.35
N PRO A 637 10.42 -18.10 7.04
CA PRO A 637 11.30 -17.06 6.49
C PRO A 637 10.99 -15.67 7.08
N ASP A 638 12.03 -14.88 7.34
CA ASP A 638 11.93 -13.53 7.95
C ASP A 638 10.91 -12.62 7.26
N TYR A 639 10.86 -12.66 5.94
CA TYR A 639 9.98 -11.82 5.14
C TYR A 639 8.49 -12.09 5.37
N PHE A 640 8.13 -13.33 5.76
CA PHE A 640 6.76 -13.79 5.97
C PHE A 640 6.29 -13.57 7.41
N ARG A 641 7.19 -13.63 8.40
CA ARG A 641 6.81 -13.71 9.82
C ARG A 641 6.09 -12.44 10.31
N ARG A 642 4.83 -12.59 10.72
CA ARG A 642 4.13 -11.66 11.62
C ARG A 642 4.80 -11.69 13.00
N ILE A 643 5.16 -10.53 13.54
CA ILE A 643 6.01 -10.46 14.74
C ILE A 643 5.25 -10.06 16.00
N ASN A 644 3.95 -9.82 15.89
CA ASN A 644 3.10 -9.36 16.97
C ASN A 644 2.01 -10.39 17.32
N THR A 645 1.81 -10.62 18.62
CA THR A 645 0.66 -11.36 19.16
C THR A 645 -0.60 -10.50 19.09
N ILE A 646 -1.70 -11.05 18.60
CA ILE A 646 -2.97 -10.34 18.39
C ILE A 646 -4.07 -10.94 19.26
N ASP A 647 -4.84 -10.11 19.96
CA ASP A 647 -5.98 -10.58 20.77
C ASP A 647 -7.17 -10.96 19.87
N ILE A 648 -7.76 -12.14 20.10
CA ILE A 648 -9.04 -12.55 19.49
C ILE A 648 -10.18 -12.01 20.35
N VAL A 649 -11.11 -11.29 19.73
CA VAL A 649 -12.22 -10.60 20.41
C VAL A 649 -13.55 -11.07 19.85
N GLN A 650 -14.49 -11.38 20.74
CA GLN A 650 -15.83 -11.82 20.36
C GLN A 650 -16.92 -11.11 21.19
N GLY A 651 -18.09 -10.91 20.57
CA GLY A 651 -19.29 -10.41 21.21
C GLY A 651 -19.92 -9.24 20.45
N PRO A 652 -21.23 -8.98 20.66
CA PRO A 652 -21.97 -7.92 19.95
C PRO A 652 -21.57 -6.50 20.39
N PHE A 653 -20.89 -6.38 21.53
CA PHE A 653 -20.38 -5.11 22.04
C PHE A 653 -19.00 -5.31 22.66
N VAL A 654 -18.10 -4.36 22.43
CA VAL A 654 -16.77 -4.33 23.03
C VAL A 654 -16.50 -2.97 23.66
N ASN A 655 -15.84 -2.95 24.80
CA ASN A 655 -15.38 -1.72 25.44
C ASN A 655 -13.92 -1.49 25.05
N LEU A 656 -13.66 -0.41 24.32
CA LEU A 656 -12.33 0.16 24.12
C LEU A 656 -12.05 1.09 25.29
N GLN A 657 -11.01 0.82 26.07
CA GLN A 657 -10.65 1.64 27.22
C GLN A 657 -9.18 2.01 27.24
N LEU A 658 -8.89 3.31 27.29
CA LEU A 658 -7.59 3.86 27.63
C LEU A 658 -7.60 4.35 29.08
N THR A 659 -6.64 3.89 29.87
CA THR A 659 -6.35 4.45 31.19
C THR A 659 -4.98 5.14 31.15
N THR A 660 -4.96 6.46 31.29
CA THR A 660 -3.75 7.30 31.31
C THR A 660 -3.22 7.49 32.73
N THR A 661 -1.94 7.87 32.79
CA THR A 661 -1.19 8.21 34.00
C THR A 661 -0.28 9.41 33.70
N GLN A 662 0.00 10.20 34.74
CA GLN A 662 0.95 11.30 34.63
C GLN A 662 2.38 10.73 34.53
N THR A 663 3.00 10.89 33.37
CA THR A 663 4.35 10.37 33.08
C THR A 663 5.42 11.03 33.92
N ASP A 664 5.38 12.36 34.05
CA ASP A 664 6.30 13.13 34.89
C ASP A 664 5.53 13.78 36.05
N PRO A 665 5.73 13.33 37.31
CA PRO A 665 5.06 13.90 38.47
C PRO A 665 5.33 15.39 38.72
N LEU A 666 6.37 15.96 38.09
CA LEU A 666 6.72 17.37 38.19
C LEU A 666 6.17 18.22 37.04
N ASP A 667 5.60 17.60 36.00
CA ASP A 667 5.00 18.29 34.87
C ASP A 667 3.48 18.34 35.04
N PRO A 668 2.87 19.52 35.26
CA PRO A 668 1.43 19.62 35.51
C PRO A 668 0.56 19.32 34.28
N ASN A 669 1.14 19.30 33.08
CA ASN A 669 0.42 19.12 31.83
C ASN A 669 0.22 17.62 31.54
N THR A 670 -0.90 17.10 32.02
CA THR A 670 -1.34 15.72 31.82
C THR A 670 -2.27 15.62 30.61
N ASP A 671 -2.93 14.48 30.40
CA ASP A 671 -3.93 14.35 29.35
C ASP A 671 -5.15 15.25 29.61
N ASP A 672 -5.60 15.96 28.58
CA ASP A 672 -6.83 16.78 28.64
C ASP A 672 -7.94 16.28 27.70
N ASN A 673 -7.61 15.47 26.70
CA ASN A 673 -8.57 14.74 25.89
C ASN A 673 -7.98 13.45 25.32
N ALA A 674 -8.84 12.52 24.88
CA ALA A 674 -8.45 11.42 24.01
C ALA A 674 -9.46 11.22 22.88
N LEU A 675 -8.98 10.72 21.75
CA LEU A 675 -9.78 10.40 20.56
C LEU A 675 -9.48 8.98 20.09
N PHE A 676 -10.43 8.31 19.45
CA PHE A 676 -10.21 6.99 18.87
C PHE A 676 -10.71 6.86 17.43
N LYS A 677 -10.13 5.93 16.68
CA LYS A 677 -10.65 5.48 15.39
C LYS A 677 -10.34 4.00 15.15
N PHE A 678 -11.12 3.39 14.28
CA PHE A 678 -10.87 2.06 13.70
C PHE A 678 -10.57 2.24 12.21
N GLY A 679 -9.52 1.56 11.73
CA GLY A 679 -9.00 1.70 10.38
C GLY A 679 -8.90 3.14 9.91
N GLN A 680 -9.34 3.41 8.68
CA GLN A 680 -9.37 4.77 8.12
C GLN A 680 -10.34 5.75 8.83
N GLY A 681 -11.14 5.28 9.80
CA GLY A 681 -12.11 6.09 10.54
C GLY A 681 -13.40 6.33 9.76
N TYR A 682 -14.00 7.51 9.95
CA TYR A 682 -15.24 7.94 9.28
C TYR A 682 -16.47 7.04 9.54
N LEU A 683 -16.47 6.35 10.68
CA LEU A 683 -17.59 5.58 11.20
C LEU A 683 -18.00 6.17 12.54
N ASP A 684 -19.29 6.49 12.71
CA ASP A 684 -19.88 6.95 13.98
C ASP A 684 -19.94 5.79 14.99
N LEU A 685 -18.80 5.47 15.57
CA LEU A 685 -18.65 4.36 16.52
C LEU A 685 -18.99 4.75 17.95
N ASN A 686 -19.19 6.04 18.24
CA ASN A 686 -19.67 6.49 19.54
C ASN A 686 -21.21 6.64 19.62
N GLY A 687 -21.90 6.53 18.48
CA GLY A 687 -23.35 6.47 18.37
C GLY A 687 -24.05 7.82 18.55
N ASN A 688 -23.35 8.92 18.27
CA ASN A 688 -23.89 10.26 18.47
C ASN A 688 -24.69 10.80 17.26
N GLY A 689 -24.69 10.05 16.15
CA GLY A 689 -25.41 10.34 14.92
C GLY A 689 -24.55 10.98 13.82
N ALA A 690 -23.27 11.25 14.06
CA ALA A 690 -22.33 11.81 13.09
C ALA A 690 -20.88 11.44 13.46
N VAL A 691 -19.96 11.63 12.50
CA VAL A 691 -18.52 11.58 12.80
C VAL A 691 -18.10 12.88 13.48
N ASP A 692 -17.43 12.80 14.64
CA ASP A 692 -17.06 14.01 15.40
C ASP A 692 -16.04 14.90 14.70
N PHE A 693 -15.08 14.28 14.02
CA PHE A 693 -14.03 14.96 13.28
C PHE A 693 -14.05 14.54 11.80
N PRO A 694 -15.04 14.98 11.01
CA PRO A 694 -15.04 14.73 9.57
C PRO A 694 -13.87 15.49 8.91
N THR A 695 -13.53 15.15 7.67
CA THR A 695 -12.51 15.92 6.92
C THR A 695 -12.87 17.40 6.87
N GLY A 696 -11.96 18.24 7.35
CA GLY A 696 -11.93 19.65 7.02
C GLY A 696 -11.61 19.80 5.53
N MET A 697 -12.31 20.69 4.84
CA MET A 697 -11.78 21.25 3.61
C MET A 697 -11.07 22.55 3.99
N SER A 698 -9.91 22.81 3.38
CA SER A 698 -9.18 24.06 3.51
C SER A 698 -9.47 25.00 2.33
N ASP A 699 -9.57 26.28 2.64
CA ASP A 699 -9.55 27.40 1.69
C ASP A 699 -8.13 27.97 1.75
N THR A 700 -7.23 27.40 0.96
CA THR A 700 -5.78 27.69 1.07
C THR A 700 -5.43 29.06 0.50
N ASN A 701 -6.27 29.62 -0.38
CA ASN A 701 -6.03 30.93 -0.98
C ASN A 701 -6.92 32.05 -0.41
N GLY A 702 -7.81 31.74 0.54
CA GLY A 702 -8.67 32.69 1.24
C GLY A 702 -9.75 33.33 0.37
N ASN A 703 -10.16 32.67 -0.74
CA ASN A 703 -11.16 33.19 -1.66
C ASN A 703 -12.61 32.85 -1.26
N GLY A 704 -12.79 32.08 -0.19
CA GLY A 704 -14.09 31.62 0.31
C GLY A 704 -14.60 30.33 -0.35
N VAL A 705 -13.79 29.67 -1.18
CA VAL A 705 -14.06 28.37 -1.79
C VAL A 705 -13.17 27.34 -1.09
N LEU A 706 -13.78 26.26 -0.64
CA LEU A 706 -13.08 25.13 -0.05
C LEU A 706 -12.51 24.28 -1.20
N GLU A 707 -11.19 24.27 -1.37
CA GLU A 707 -10.54 23.79 -2.60
C GLU A 707 -9.82 22.47 -2.44
N TYR A 708 -9.34 22.21 -1.22
CA TYR A 708 -8.64 21.00 -0.88
C TYR A 708 -9.32 20.38 0.33
N PRO A 709 -9.39 19.04 0.46
CA PRO A 709 -9.32 18.49 1.81
C PRO A 709 -8.10 19.15 2.47
N SER A 710 -8.19 19.64 3.69
CA SER A 710 -6.95 19.79 4.45
C SER A 710 -6.37 18.38 4.50
N GLU A 711 -5.32 18.10 3.73
CA GLU A 711 -4.63 16.82 3.79
C GLU A 711 -4.37 16.57 5.27
N GLN A 712 -5.02 15.50 5.75
CA GLN A 712 -4.97 15.01 7.10
C GLN A 712 -4.94 16.12 8.17
N THR A 713 -6.09 16.72 8.47
CA THR A 713 -6.25 17.19 9.86
C THR A 713 -5.89 16.00 10.74
N LEU A 714 -4.96 16.19 11.66
CA LEU A 714 -4.51 15.18 12.60
C LEU A 714 -5.64 14.27 13.13
N THR A 715 -6.80 14.86 13.38
CA THR A 715 -7.97 14.20 13.98
C THR A 715 -9.01 13.76 12.95
N GLY A 716 -8.74 13.83 11.65
CA GLY A 716 -9.67 13.45 10.59
C GLY A 716 -10.11 11.99 10.71
N GLY A 717 -11.42 11.76 10.72
CA GLY A 717 -12.04 10.45 10.88
C GLY A 717 -12.06 9.90 12.31
N PHE A 718 -11.57 10.64 13.31
CA PHE A 718 -11.63 10.25 14.72
C PHE A 718 -12.98 10.56 15.38
N GLU A 719 -13.25 9.84 16.47
CA GLU A 719 -14.41 9.98 17.34
C GLU A 719 -14.00 10.36 18.77
N GLN A 720 -14.89 11.06 19.48
CA GLN A 720 -14.77 11.31 20.92
C GLN A 720 -15.21 10.10 21.73
N PHE A 721 -14.54 9.87 22.86
CA PHE A 721 -15.06 8.97 23.89
C PHE A 721 -16.28 9.61 24.59
N LEU A 722 -17.44 8.97 24.51
CA LEU A 722 -18.69 9.47 25.12
C LEU A 722 -19.16 8.63 26.30
N THR A 723 -18.76 7.35 26.38
CA THR A 723 -19.20 6.48 27.48
C THR A 723 -18.51 6.87 28.80
N ILE A 724 -17.20 7.05 28.78
CA ILE A 724 -16.42 7.69 29.84
C ILE A 724 -15.38 8.60 29.19
N ASN A 725 -15.33 9.86 29.64
CA ASN A 725 -14.27 10.82 29.30
C ASN A 725 -13.90 11.58 30.58
N SER A 726 -12.80 11.19 31.21
CA SER A 726 -12.33 11.75 32.49
C SER A 726 -10.83 12.02 32.43
N PRO A 727 -10.40 13.16 31.87
CA PRO A 727 -8.99 13.52 31.75
C PRO A 727 -8.30 13.72 33.10
N LEU A 728 -7.00 13.44 33.19
CA LEU A 728 -6.21 13.77 34.40
C LEU A 728 -6.10 15.29 34.58
N PHE A 729 -5.95 16.03 33.49
CA PHE A 729 -5.93 17.48 33.54
C PHE A 729 -7.28 18.00 34.02
N GLY A 730 -7.26 18.87 35.04
CA GLY A 730 -8.49 19.30 35.73
C GLY A 730 -8.99 18.35 36.83
N GLY A 731 -8.30 17.23 37.10
CA GLY A 731 -8.50 16.40 38.29
C GLY A 731 -9.40 15.16 38.12
N GLY A 732 -9.56 14.64 36.90
CA GLY A 732 -10.27 13.39 36.63
C GLY A 732 -9.41 12.13 36.88
N SER A 733 -9.88 10.99 36.38
CA SER A 733 -9.26 9.68 36.65
C SER A 733 -8.27 9.21 35.58
N GLY A 734 -8.10 9.96 34.49
CA GLY A 734 -7.33 9.51 33.33
C GLY A 734 -7.99 8.32 32.65
N THR A 735 -9.31 8.32 32.50
CA THR A 735 -10.03 7.16 31.95
C THR A 735 -10.91 7.60 30.79
N TYR A 736 -10.71 6.95 29.65
CA TYR A 736 -11.49 7.11 28.44
C TYR A 736 -12.04 5.74 28.05
N MET A 737 -13.35 5.61 27.89
CA MET A 737 -13.98 4.35 27.51
C MET A 737 -15.09 4.61 26.51
N GLN A 738 -15.16 3.75 25.49
CA GLN A 738 -16.26 3.73 24.54
C GLN A 738 -16.76 2.29 24.37
N THR A 739 -18.07 2.11 24.49
CA THR A 739 -18.73 0.87 24.07
C THR A 739 -19.00 0.94 22.57
N ILE A 740 -18.50 -0.04 21.83
CA ILE A 740 -18.59 -0.15 20.37
C ILE A 740 -19.56 -1.28 20.02
N ASP A 741 -20.49 -1.04 19.11
CA ASP A 741 -21.34 -2.07 18.48
C ASP A 741 -20.54 -2.75 17.37
N THR A 742 -20.22 -4.03 17.55
CA THR A 742 -19.36 -4.76 16.61
C THR A 742 -20.05 -5.10 15.30
N SER A 743 -21.38 -4.97 15.21
CA SER A 743 -22.11 -5.15 13.93
C SER A 743 -21.83 -4.05 12.91
N MET A 744 -21.15 -2.97 13.32
CA MET A 744 -20.67 -1.90 12.44
C MET A 744 -19.27 -2.18 11.86
N LEU A 745 -18.61 -3.24 12.31
CA LEU A 745 -17.27 -3.64 11.89
C LEU A 745 -17.35 -4.96 11.11
N GLU A 746 -16.43 -5.14 10.17
CA GLU A 746 -16.24 -6.44 9.51
C GLU A 746 -15.43 -7.38 10.41
N ASP A 747 -15.64 -8.69 10.28
CA ASP A 747 -14.81 -9.67 10.98
C ASP A 747 -13.40 -9.76 10.37
N GLY A 748 -12.44 -10.26 11.16
CA GLY A 748 -11.02 -10.28 10.84
C GLY A 748 -10.21 -9.22 11.59
N PHE A 749 -9.07 -8.83 11.03
CA PHE A 749 -8.19 -7.85 11.69
C PHE A 749 -8.83 -6.45 11.75
N GLN A 750 -8.88 -5.90 12.96
CA GLN A 750 -9.31 -4.54 13.23
C GLN A 750 -8.13 -3.73 13.78
N TYR A 751 -7.90 -2.56 13.20
CA TYR A 751 -6.75 -1.70 13.49
C TYR A 751 -7.23 -0.46 14.26
N ILE A 752 -6.77 -0.29 15.49
CA ILE A 752 -7.29 0.72 16.42
C ILE A 752 -6.19 1.73 16.73
N THR A 753 -6.49 3.01 16.51
CA THR A 753 -5.63 4.13 16.93
C THR A 753 -6.36 4.96 17.99
N VAL A 754 -5.69 5.21 19.11
CA VAL A 754 -6.15 6.13 20.16
C VAL A 754 -5.09 7.20 20.39
N LEU A 755 -5.49 8.47 20.32
CA LEU A 755 -4.60 9.61 20.61
C LEU A 755 -4.96 10.18 21.98
N ALA A 756 -4.00 10.30 22.89
CA ALA A 756 -4.17 10.97 24.18
C ALA A 756 -3.42 12.31 24.18
N PHE A 757 -4.15 13.40 24.08
CA PHE A 757 -3.61 14.75 23.93
C PHE A 757 -3.05 15.25 25.24
N ARG A 758 -1.82 15.77 25.18
CA ARG A 758 -1.23 16.52 26.29
C ARG A 758 -1.88 17.88 26.35
N HIS A 759 -2.17 18.34 27.57
CA HIS A 759 -2.60 19.71 27.79
C HIS A 759 -1.56 20.73 27.30
N ARG A 760 -2.02 21.70 26.50
CA ARG A 760 -1.24 22.85 26.06
C ARG A 760 -2.04 24.15 26.15
N ASP A 761 -1.54 25.10 26.93
CA ASP A 761 -2.04 26.49 27.00
C ASP A 761 -1.04 27.51 26.44
N ASP A 762 0.10 27.03 25.93
CA ASP A 762 1.18 27.81 25.33
C ASP A 762 0.90 28.23 23.88
N GLY A 763 -0.20 27.73 23.30
CA GLY A 763 -0.62 28.00 21.93
C GLY A 763 0.12 27.18 20.87
N GLY A 764 0.92 26.18 21.28
CA GLY A 764 1.64 25.30 20.36
C GLY A 764 0.77 24.26 19.68
N ASP A 765 1.36 23.55 18.71
CA ASP A 765 0.68 22.47 18.00
C ASP A 765 0.29 21.34 18.95
N PRO A 766 -0.82 20.63 18.69
CA PRO A 766 -1.21 19.49 19.50
C PRO A 766 -0.13 18.40 19.45
N ILE A 767 0.29 17.95 20.63
CA ILE A 767 1.11 16.74 20.80
C ILE A 767 0.36 15.75 21.67
N PHE A 768 0.54 14.46 21.40
CA PHE A 768 -0.25 13.40 22.01
C PHE A 768 0.56 12.11 22.06
N ALA A 769 0.23 11.23 23.01
CA ALA A 769 0.69 9.85 22.95
C ALA A 769 -0.21 9.06 21.99
N GLU A 770 0.41 8.29 21.10
CA GLU A 770 -0.30 7.41 20.17
C GLU A 770 -0.32 5.97 20.69
N PHE A 771 -1.52 5.41 20.85
CA PHE A 771 -1.72 4.00 21.20
C PHE A 771 -2.30 3.27 20.01
N ARG A 772 -1.54 2.30 19.49
CA ARG A 772 -1.99 1.42 18.41
C ARG A 772 -2.26 0.03 18.97
N LYS A 773 -3.37 -0.57 18.57
CA LYS A 773 -3.71 -1.96 18.90
C LYS A 773 -4.37 -2.63 17.72
N VAL A 774 -3.96 -3.87 17.46
CA VAL A 774 -4.64 -4.76 16.51
C VAL A 774 -5.42 -5.79 17.32
N ILE A 775 -6.64 -6.07 16.91
CA ILE A 775 -7.44 -7.19 17.40
C ILE A 775 -7.91 -8.02 16.21
N TYR A 776 -8.25 -9.28 16.44
CA TYR A 776 -8.94 -10.13 15.48
C TYR A 776 -10.39 -10.27 15.94
N LEU A 777 -11.32 -9.57 15.28
CA LEU A 777 -12.75 -9.64 15.57
C LEU A 777 -13.33 -10.91 14.94
N ASP A 778 -14.01 -11.71 15.76
CA ASP A 778 -14.45 -13.03 15.36
C ASP A 778 -15.88 -13.32 15.89
N ASN A 779 -16.89 -12.85 15.17
CA ASN A 779 -18.31 -13.05 15.50
C ASN A 779 -19.00 -14.05 14.56
N GLU A 780 -18.55 -14.18 13.33
CA GLU A 780 -19.12 -14.97 12.24
C GLU A 780 -18.15 -16.09 11.82
N ASP A 781 -18.66 -17.11 11.12
CA ASP A 781 -17.80 -18.15 10.55
C ASP A 781 -17.34 -17.70 9.15
N PRO A 782 -16.13 -18.08 8.70
CA PRO A 782 -15.63 -17.68 7.39
C PRO A 782 -16.56 -18.18 6.27
N GLY A 783 -16.88 -17.29 5.34
CA GLY A 783 -17.78 -17.56 4.25
C GLY A 783 -17.16 -18.44 3.17
N LEU A 784 -17.92 -19.44 2.70
CA LEU A 784 -17.48 -20.42 1.71
C LEU A 784 -18.57 -20.74 0.70
N GLU A 785 -18.19 -21.04 -0.54
CA GLU A 785 -19.04 -21.71 -1.52
C GLU A 785 -18.30 -22.79 -2.31
N ILE A 786 -19.04 -23.82 -2.76
CA ILE A 786 -18.59 -24.75 -3.80
C ILE A 786 -19.11 -24.17 -5.12
N VAL A 787 -18.22 -23.86 -6.05
CA VAL A 787 -18.56 -23.18 -7.31
C VAL A 787 -19.11 -24.21 -8.29
N ASP A 788 -20.29 -23.91 -8.86
CA ASP A 788 -20.99 -24.73 -9.85
C ASP A 788 -20.96 -26.25 -9.57
N PRO A 789 -21.43 -26.70 -8.39
CA PRO A 789 -21.24 -28.08 -7.96
C PRO A 789 -22.06 -29.06 -8.83
N PRO A 790 -21.48 -30.18 -9.28
CA PRO A 790 -22.15 -31.09 -10.20
C PRO A 790 -23.30 -31.82 -9.53
N MET A 791 -24.41 -32.03 -10.24
CA MET A 791 -25.50 -32.91 -9.77
C MET A 791 -25.20 -34.39 -10.04
N THR A 792 -24.45 -34.67 -11.11
CA THR A 792 -24.09 -36.03 -11.52
C THR A 792 -22.70 -36.05 -12.15
N LEU A 793 -21.92 -37.10 -11.87
CA LEU A 793 -20.60 -37.35 -12.45
C LEU A 793 -20.56 -38.74 -13.09
N ASN A 794 -20.00 -38.87 -14.28
CA ASN A 794 -19.89 -40.16 -14.98
C ASN A 794 -18.52 -40.84 -14.74
N THR A 795 -17.80 -40.41 -13.71
CA THR A 795 -16.44 -40.83 -13.39
C THR A 795 -16.21 -40.74 -11.88
N GLY A 796 -15.33 -41.60 -11.36
CA GLY A 796 -14.94 -41.61 -9.95
C GLY A 796 -13.93 -40.51 -9.56
N THR A 797 -13.63 -39.57 -10.47
CA THR A 797 -12.66 -38.48 -10.25
C THR A 797 -13.24 -37.14 -10.69
N HIS A 798 -13.12 -36.12 -9.85
CA HIS A 798 -13.55 -34.75 -10.17
C HIS A 798 -12.74 -33.72 -9.38
N THR A 799 -12.47 -32.58 -10.03
CA THR A 799 -11.86 -31.41 -9.39
C THR A 799 -12.98 -30.45 -9.05
N PHE A 800 -13.11 -30.13 -7.76
CA PHE A 800 -14.07 -29.16 -7.27
C PHE A 800 -13.40 -27.80 -7.13
N ASP A 801 -14.10 -26.77 -7.61
CA ASP A 801 -13.74 -25.38 -7.43
C ASP A 801 -14.43 -24.84 -6.17
N LEU A 802 -13.68 -24.16 -5.32
CA LEU A 802 -14.10 -23.67 -4.02
C LEU A 802 -13.75 -22.19 -3.93
N ARG A 803 -14.63 -21.38 -3.34
CA ARG A 803 -14.40 -19.94 -3.21
C ARG A 803 -14.63 -19.47 -1.78
N ALA A 804 -13.61 -18.81 -1.23
CA ALA A 804 -13.72 -18.01 -0.02
C ALA A 804 -14.54 -16.75 -0.31
N LEU A 805 -15.46 -16.39 0.58
CA LEU A 805 -16.36 -15.25 0.38
C LEU A 805 -15.91 -14.00 1.13
N ASP A 806 -14.89 -14.12 1.97
CA ASP A 806 -14.24 -13.04 2.72
C ASP A 806 -12.73 -13.27 2.84
N ARG A 807 -12.02 -12.30 3.42
CA ARG A 807 -10.57 -12.34 3.60
C ARG A 807 -10.12 -13.12 4.85
N THR A 808 -11.02 -13.50 5.75
CA THR A 808 -10.68 -14.20 7.00
C THR A 808 -10.23 -15.65 6.76
N THR A 809 -10.65 -16.24 5.64
CA THR A 809 -10.31 -17.62 5.27
C THR A 809 -8.80 -17.77 5.02
N THR A 810 -8.17 -18.63 5.81
CA THR A 810 -6.76 -19.02 5.68
C THR A 810 -6.58 -20.29 4.86
N ASP A 811 -7.47 -21.27 5.07
CA ASP A 811 -7.42 -22.59 4.44
C ASP A 811 -8.83 -23.06 4.05
N ILE A 812 -8.93 -23.85 2.99
CA ILE A 812 -10.16 -24.58 2.65
C ILE A 812 -9.85 -26.07 2.58
N VAL A 813 -10.64 -26.92 3.22
CA VAL A 813 -10.49 -28.38 3.20
C VAL A 813 -11.74 -29.02 2.59
N LEU A 814 -11.54 -29.93 1.62
CA LEU A 814 -12.62 -30.72 1.01
C LEU A 814 -12.55 -32.18 1.47
N MET A 815 -13.70 -32.72 1.90
CA MET A 815 -13.82 -34.08 2.42
C MET A 815 -14.97 -34.82 1.73
N LEU A 816 -14.72 -36.06 1.32
CA LEU A 816 -15.72 -36.96 0.75
C LEU A 816 -16.34 -37.84 1.84
N ASP A 817 -17.67 -37.97 1.81
CA ASP A 817 -18.48 -38.87 2.64
C ASP A 817 -18.11 -38.83 4.13
N LEU A 818 -18.05 -37.63 4.68
CA LEU A 818 -17.76 -37.42 6.09
C LEU A 818 -18.75 -38.22 6.95
N PRO A 819 -18.28 -39.09 7.88
CA PRO A 819 -19.18 -39.93 8.67
C PRO A 819 -20.18 -39.09 9.47
N ASN A 820 -21.43 -39.56 9.54
CA ASN A 820 -22.47 -38.87 10.29
C ASN A 820 -22.10 -38.73 11.78
N GLY A 821 -22.25 -37.53 12.33
CA GLY A 821 -21.89 -37.19 13.71
C GLY A 821 -20.44 -36.74 13.92
N THR A 822 -19.59 -36.76 12.88
CA THR A 822 -18.26 -36.15 12.92
C THR A 822 -18.37 -34.64 12.83
N ASP A 823 -17.59 -33.91 13.64
CA ASP A 823 -17.44 -32.45 13.53
C ASP A 823 -16.57 -32.12 12.31
N PRO A 824 -17.13 -31.46 11.26
CA PRO A 824 -16.38 -31.13 10.05
C PRO A 824 -15.19 -30.21 10.32
N VAL A 825 -15.32 -29.24 11.25
CA VAL A 825 -14.28 -28.25 11.50
C VAL A 825 -13.10 -28.89 12.24
N ALA A 826 -13.39 -29.71 13.25
CA ALA A 826 -12.36 -30.46 13.95
C ALA A 826 -11.61 -31.44 13.03
N GLU A 827 -12.34 -32.13 12.14
CA GLU A 827 -11.75 -33.03 11.16
C GLU A 827 -10.89 -32.27 10.14
N ALA A 828 -11.37 -31.13 9.62
CA ALA A 828 -10.66 -30.32 8.64
C ALA A 828 -9.26 -29.91 9.12
N LYS A 829 -9.10 -29.53 10.39
CA LYS A 829 -7.82 -29.16 11.00
C LYS A 829 -6.75 -30.26 11.00
N THR A 830 -7.14 -31.51 10.75
CA THR A 830 -6.22 -32.65 10.68
C THR A 830 -5.82 -33.03 9.25
N ARG A 831 -6.37 -32.33 8.25
CA ARG A 831 -6.22 -32.64 6.84
C ARG A 831 -5.44 -31.54 6.12
N SER A 832 -4.88 -31.91 4.97
CA SER A 832 -4.24 -30.93 4.09
C SER A 832 -5.28 -30.03 3.44
N PRO A 833 -4.99 -28.73 3.27
CA PRO A 833 -5.86 -27.82 2.55
C PRO A 833 -5.91 -28.15 1.06
N ALA A 834 -6.97 -27.68 0.42
CA ALA A 834 -7.11 -27.57 -1.02
C ALA A 834 -5.96 -26.73 -1.60
N ALA A 835 -5.71 -26.86 -2.89
CA ALA A 835 -4.72 -26.02 -3.56
C ALA A 835 -5.31 -24.62 -3.76
N ARG A 836 -4.67 -23.61 -3.17
CA ARG A 836 -5.00 -22.20 -3.44
C ARG A 836 -4.56 -21.83 -4.85
N VAL A 837 -5.51 -21.46 -5.71
CA VAL A 837 -5.26 -21.04 -7.09
C VAL A 837 -5.13 -19.52 -7.18
N ASP A 838 -5.96 -18.79 -6.43
CA ASP A 838 -5.90 -17.33 -6.31
C ASP A 838 -6.25 -16.88 -4.88
N ARG A 839 -6.31 -15.57 -4.59
CA ARG A 839 -6.64 -15.05 -3.25
C ARG A 839 -7.87 -15.70 -2.63
N PHE A 840 -8.95 -15.83 -3.41
CA PHE A 840 -10.24 -16.37 -2.96
C PHE A 840 -10.56 -17.74 -3.56
N ASP A 841 -9.84 -18.19 -4.59
CA ASP A 841 -10.17 -19.38 -5.37
C ASP A 841 -9.26 -20.55 -5.03
N TRP A 842 -9.86 -21.71 -4.81
CA TRP A 842 -9.21 -22.93 -4.37
C TRP A 842 -9.73 -24.12 -5.16
N THR A 843 -8.91 -25.17 -5.30
CA THR A 843 -9.29 -26.39 -5.99
C THR A 843 -8.89 -27.63 -5.22
N SER A 844 -9.73 -28.66 -5.27
CA SER A 844 -9.41 -29.96 -4.70
C SER A 844 -9.93 -31.09 -5.57
N THR A 845 -9.04 -32.03 -5.88
CA THR A 845 -9.37 -33.20 -6.71
C THR A 845 -9.70 -34.38 -5.82
N LEU A 846 -10.92 -34.89 -5.93
CA LEU A 846 -11.33 -36.15 -5.33
C LEU A 846 -11.23 -37.27 -6.35
N VAL A 847 -10.76 -38.43 -5.89
CA VAL A 847 -10.54 -39.63 -6.70
C VAL A 847 -11.13 -40.85 -6.03
N GLY A 848 -11.44 -41.88 -6.81
CA GLY A 848 -11.90 -43.16 -6.29
C GLY A 848 -13.34 -43.16 -5.75
N MET A 849 -14.17 -42.22 -6.18
CA MET A 849 -15.61 -42.21 -5.86
C MET A 849 -16.29 -43.41 -6.53
N SER A 850 -17.06 -44.18 -5.75
CA SER A 850 -17.81 -45.34 -6.23
C SER A 850 -19.09 -44.92 -6.95
N HIS A 851 -19.78 -45.86 -7.58
CA HIS A 851 -21.13 -45.60 -8.06
C HIS A 851 -22.08 -45.32 -6.87
N GLY A 852 -22.99 -44.37 -7.03
CA GLY A 852 -24.02 -44.04 -6.04
C GLY A 852 -23.96 -42.59 -5.54
N TYR A 853 -24.71 -42.32 -4.47
CA TYR A 853 -24.76 -41.00 -3.86
C TYR A 853 -23.54 -40.73 -2.98
N HIS A 854 -22.92 -39.58 -3.22
CA HIS A 854 -21.79 -39.07 -2.46
C HIS A 854 -22.11 -37.69 -1.91
N THR A 855 -21.52 -37.34 -0.77
CA THR A 855 -21.61 -35.99 -0.21
C THR A 855 -20.21 -35.44 0.01
N VAL A 856 -19.94 -34.27 -0.57
CA VAL A 856 -18.76 -33.49 -0.23
C VAL A 856 -19.08 -32.51 0.89
N THR A 857 -18.14 -32.37 1.80
CA THR A 857 -18.13 -31.37 2.86
C THR A 857 -16.91 -30.49 2.67
N ALA A 858 -17.13 -29.23 2.34
CA ALA A 858 -16.09 -28.21 2.25
C ALA A 858 -16.10 -27.38 3.54
N VAL A 859 -14.92 -27.10 4.08
CA VAL A 859 -14.75 -26.33 5.31
C VAL A 859 -13.73 -25.23 5.06
N ALA A 860 -14.13 -23.98 5.26
CA ALA A 860 -13.21 -22.85 5.33
C ALA A 860 -12.76 -22.70 6.78
N LEU A 861 -11.46 -22.52 6.99
CA LEU A 861 -10.86 -22.25 8.29
C LEU A 861 -10.32 -20.82 8.31
N GLU A 862 -10.27 -20.24 9.48
CA GLU A 862 -9.68 -18.92 9.72
C GLU A 862 -8.63 -18.97 10.85
N GLU A 863 -7.91 -17.86 11.05
CA GLU A 863 -6.82 -17.73 12.04
C GLU A 863 -7.24 -18.10 13.47
N SER A 864 -8.47 -17.76 13.87
CA SER A 864 -9.03 -18.10 15.21
C SER A 864 -9.20 -19.61 15.43
N GLY A 865 -9.26 -20.37 14.32
CA GLY A 865 -9.64 -21.77 14.28
C GLY A 865 -11.15 -22.03 14.19
N ARG A 866 -12.02 -21.02 14.01
CA ARG A 866 -13.40 -21.28 13.58
C ARG A 866 -13.43 -21.76 12.13
N GLY A 867 -14.60 -22.23 11.69
CA GLY A 867 -14.75 -22.63 10.31
C GLY A 867 -16.19 -22.68 9.83
N GLY A 868 -16.39 -22.20 8.60
CA GLY A 868 -17.65 -22.26 7.88
C GLY A 868 -17.74 -23.56 7.10
N VAL A 869 -18.93 -24.16 7.05
CA VAL A 869 -19.15 -25.48 6.43
C VAL A 869 -20.20 -25.41 5.34
N VAL A 870 -19.87 -25.94 4.17
CA VAL A 870 -20.81 -26.15 3.05
C VAL A 870 -20.80 -27.62 2.68
N THR A 871 -22.00 -28.18 2.45
CA THR A 871 -22.14 -29.56 1.99
C THR A 871 -22.89 -29.60 0.66
N HIS A 872 -22.52 -30.55 -0.19
CA HIS A 872 -23.20 -30.79 -1.45
C HIS A 872 -23.27 -32.29 -1.75
N THR A 873 -24.46 -32.75 -2.15
CA THR A 873 -24.72 -34.14 -2.50
C THR A 873 -24.87 -34.29 -4.01
N PHE A 874 -24.21 -35.28 -4.58
CA PHE A 874 -24.23 -35.59 -6.00
C PHE A 874 -24.26 -37.10 -6.24
N PHE A 875 -24.58 -37.50 -7.46
CA PHE A 875 -24.61 -38.91 -7.86
C PHE A 875 -23.43 -39.23 -8.78
N VAL A 876 -22.74 -40.34 -8.53
CA VAL A 876 -21.70 -40.86 -9.43
C VAL A 876 -22.29 -42.00 -10.26
N ASP A 877 -22.50 -41.73 -11.54
CA ASP A 877 -23.12 -42.61 -12.52
C ASP A 877 -22.06 -43.35 -13.34
N THR A 878 -21.38 -44.30 -12.69
CA THR A 878 -20.38 -45.19 -13.33
C THR A 878 -20.93 -46.59 -13.62
N CYS A 879 -22.20 -46.84 -13.30
CA CYS A 879 -22.83 -48.14 -13.47
C CYS A 879 -24.08 -48.04 -14.36
N LEU A 880 -23.92 -48.33 -15.65
CA LEU A 880 -25.01 -48.29 -16.63
C LEU A 880 -26.20 -49.19 -16.25
N ALA A 881 -25.96 -50.25 -15.46
CA ALA A 881 -26.99 -51.19 -15.05
C ALA A 881 -27.97 -50.64 -13.99
N ASP A 882 -27.59 -49.60 -13.24
CA ASP A 882 -28.49 -48.86 -12.33
C ASP A 882 -29.27 -47.81 -13.13
N VAL A 883 -30.40 -48.23 -13.70
CA VAL A 883 -31.21 -47.38 -14.58
C VAL A 883 -32.15 -46.50 -13.78
N ASN A 884 -32.48 -46.87 -12.54
CA ASN A 884 -33.34 -46.06 -11.68
C ASN A 884 -32.57 -44.99 -10.88
N LYS A 885 -31.23 -45.09 -10.84
CA LYS A 885 -30.27 -44.22 -10.16
C LYS A 885 -30.46 -44.17 -8.65
N ASP A 886 -30.79 -45.31 -8.05
CA ASP A 886 -30.91 -45.47 -6.59
C ASP A 886 -29.56 -45.81 -5.91
N GLY A 887 -28.51 -45.96 -6.71
CA GLY A 887 -27.13 -46.21 -6.30
C GLY A 887 -26.76 -47.68 -6.21
N VAL A 888 -27.68 -48.60 -6.53
CA VAL A 888 -27.45 -50.04 -6.49
C VAL A 888 -28.10 -50.74 -7.68
N ALA A 889 -27.33 -51.49 -8.47
CA ALA A 889 -27.91 -52.34 -9.51
C ALA A 889 -28.68 -53.53 -8.90
N THR A 890 -30.01 -53.46 -8.95
CA THR A 890 -30.95 -54.48 -8.45
C THR A 890 -31.90 -54.96 -9.54
N PRO A 891 -32.70 -56.03 -9.32
CA PRO A 891 -33.78 -56.38 -10.25
C PRO A 891 -34.82 -55.26 -10.46
N GLY A 892 -34.86 -54.25 -9.60
CA GLY A 892 -35.67 -53.03 -9.80
C GLY A 892 -35.26 -52.26 -11.05
N ASP A 893 -33.96 -52.23 -11.35
CA ASP A 893 -33.39 -51.53 -12.51
C ASP A 893 -33.79 -52.14 -13.83
N PHE A 894 -34.06 -53.43 -13.86
CA PHE A 894 -34.63 -54.06 -15.04
C PHE A 894 -36.00 -53.47 -15.39
N THR A 895 -36.79 -53.16 -14.36
CA THR A 895 -38.11 -52.55 -14.55
C THR A 895 -37.97 -51.11 -15.05
N ALA A 896 -36.99 -50.37 -14.53
CA ALA A 896 -36.67 -49.02 -14.99
C ALA A 896 -36.13 -49.03 -16.43
N TRP A 897 -35.25 -49.98 -16.77
CA TRP A 897 -34.74 -50.17 -18.14
C TRP A 897 -35.86 -50.50 -19.12
N ILE A 898 -36.80 -51.40 -18.78
CA ILE A 898 -37.97 -51.68 -19.64
C ILE A 898 -38.79 -50.40 -19.87
N ALA A 899 -38.99 -49.58 -18.83
CA ALA A 899 -39.71 -48.32 -18.97
C ALA A 899 -38.96 -47.33 -19.88
N ALA A 900 -37.65 -47.18 -19.69
CA ALA A 900 -36.78 -46.35 -20.52
C ALA A 900 -36.78 -46.82 -21.98
N PHE A 901 -36.63 -48.12 -22.23
CA PHE A 901 -36.62 -48.72 -23.56
C PHE A 901 -37.94 -48.48 -24.31
N ASN A 902 -39.08 -48.66 -23.62
CA ASN A 902 -40.40 -48.41 -24.22
C ASN A 902 -40.67 -46.91 -24.47
N ALA A 903 -40.01 -46.03 -23.72
CA ALA A 903 -40.10 -44.58 -23.89
C ALA A 903 -39.12 -44.04 -24.95
N GLY A 904 -38.19 -44.86 -25.44
CA GLY A 904 -37.09 -44.40 -26.29
C GLY A 904 -36.12 -43.47 -25.55
N ASP A 905 -35.98 -43.65 -24.22
CA ASP A 905 -35.10 -42.86 -23.38
C ASP A 905 -33.64 -43.30 -23.57
N PRO A 906 -32.70 -42.38 -23.81
CA PRO A 906 -31.28 -42.69 -23.97
C PRO A 906 -30.65 -43.53 -22.84
N ASN A 907 -31.21 -43.52 -21.62
CA ASN A 907 -30.73 -44.39 -20.53
C ASN A 907 -30.94 -45.90 -20.81
N ALA A 908 -31.74 -46.25 -21.82
CA ALA A 908 -31.90 -47.62 -22.30
C ALA A 908 -30.79 -48.08 -23.24
N ASP A 909 -30.00 -47.17 -23.82
CA ASP A 909 -28.82 -47.49 -24.62
C ASP A 909 -27.69 -47.94 -23.68
N GLN A 910 -27.45 -49.24 -23.66
CA GLN A 910 -26.57 -49.91 -22.70
C GLN A 910 -25.25 -50.33 -23.33
N ASN A 911 -25.16 -50.27 -24.66
CA ASN A 911 -23.95 -50.57 -25.41
C ASN A 911 -23.22 -49.28 -25.89
N GLY A 912 -23.87 -48.12 -25.79
CA GLY A 912 -23.35 -46.80 -26.11
C GLY A 912 -23.25 -46.50 -27.61
N ASP A 913 -24.00 -47.20 -28.46
CA ASP A 913 -23.96 -47.04 -29.92
C ASP A 913 -24.90 -45.95 -30.48
N GLY A 914 -25.72 -45.36 -29.61
CA GLY A 914 -26.66 -44.29 -29.92
C GLY A 914 -27.99 -44.78 -30.51
N VAL A 915 -28.25 -46.09 -30.53
CA VAL A 915 -29.47 -46.70 -31.08
C VAL A 915 -30.12 -47.62 -30.05
N ILE A 916 -31.29 -47.21 -29.54
CA ILE A 916 -32.07 -48.04 -28.61
C ILE A 916 -32.72 -49.19 -29.39
N ASP A 917 -32.15 -50.39 -29.29
CA ASP A 917 -32.60 -51.60 -29.99
C ASP A 917 -32.46 -52.88 -29.15
N PRO A 918 -32.94 -54.05 -29.62
CA PRO A 918 -32.87 -55.29 -28.83
C PRO A 918 -31.45 -55.74 -28.42
N SER A 919 -30.38 -55.20 -29.02
CA SER A 919 -29.00 -55.46 -28.61
C SER A 919 -28.68 -54.85 -27.24
N ASP A 920 -29.34 -53.75 -26.86
CA ASP A 920 -29.22 -53.13 -25.53
C ASP A 920 -29.67 -54.02 -24.40
N PHE A 921 -30.63 -54.92 -24.64
CA PHE A 921 -31.01 -55.92 -23.64
C PHE A 921 -29.84 -56.85 -23.30
N THR A 922 -29.06 -57.22 -24.32
CA THR A 922 -27.90 -58.10 -24.13
C THR A 922 -26.78 -57.34 -23.41
N ALA A 923 -26.59 -56.06 -23.74
CA ALA A 923 -25.64 -55.19 -23.06
C ALA A 923 -26.05 -54.90 -21.59
N TRP A 924 -27.32 -54.65 -21.32
CA TRP A 924 -27.85 -54.47 -19.97
C TRP A 924 -27.59 -55.69 -19.09
N ILE A 925 -27.84 -56.91 -19.60
CA ILE A 925 -27.53 -58.15 -18.86
C ILE A 925 -26.02 -58.25 -18.58
N ALA A 926 -25.17 -57.88 -19.54
CA ALA A 926 -23.73 -57.89 -19.35
C ALA A 926 -23.30 -56.89 -18.27
N ASN A 927 -23.81 -55.66 -18.32
CA ASN A 927 -23.55 -54.60 -17.34
C ASN A 927 -24.06 -55.00 -15.94
N PHE A 928 -25.28 -55.54 -15.84
CA PHE A 928 -25.86 -56.00 -14.57
C PHE A 928 -25.05 -57.12 -13.91
N ASN A 929 -24.53 -58.08 -14.71
CA ASN A 929 -23.70 -59.16 -14.20
C ASN A 929 -22.27 -58.72 -13.86
N ALA A 930 -21.77 -57.65 -14.49
CA ALA A 930 -20.49 -57.04 -14.12
C ALA A 930 -20.58 -56.34 -12.76
N GLY A 931 -21.78 -55.86 -12.41
CA GLY A 931 -22.06 -55.14 -11.17
C GLY A 931 -21.63 -53.68 -11.20
N CYS A 932 -22.00 -52.98 -10.14
CA CYS A 932 -21.38 -51.73 -9.70
C CYS A 932 -20.38 -52.08 -8.59
#